data_AF-A0A935ZIK9-F1
#
_entry.id   AF-A0A935ZIK9-F1
#
_cell.length_a   1.000
_cell.length_b   1.000
_cell.length_c   1.000
_cell.angle_alpha   90.00
_cell.angle_beta   90.00
_cell.angle_gamma   90.00
#
_symmetry.space_group_name_H-M   'P 1'
#
loop_
_entity.id
_entity.type
_entity.pdbx_description
1 polymer ?
#
loop_
_entity_poly.entity_id
_entity_poly.type
_entity_poly.pdbx_seq_one_letter_code
_entity_poly.pdbx_strand_id
1 'polypeptide(L)'
;MNERRTLLRRGAALLLALGAAGLSGLSASCSQTPPNNPVRTFERPEQLDVVCMKVRDRDEGSYVPPQPAPLSECTALSAEDAITTGAGELRAYHLYALVTQTSRGEVAVADLTGGYVVDHDRVSPSINFLTVGSLPRDIAATPDGELAFVTSAEPNKAALYAIETRKMLGDWLFPAEKTTLASWPSCSLPSAPTSVAVLRDDGIAGSKKALSEATVAVLLPGTAGNPSKIVTMDARAFFDAPKDGYAGPLVGRGSLGSCPVLGVIELSGGDAVPAEAPRGPEWDDGVKYRAEAAKLPDPGPLPAGESSKERLPFAKACFDAATKPDGTPASVKLSFAESLKEEKGRATRFVKDGTRLYVADAKLPVIHVVDVSDPKAPVELPSLVATSLQDPSRLVTVKSLALSPETRDYRRYLYAVDEKQGSIMVFDVSREGTTSRYPLTRPNAQSNPFEPLDRIELDAPVVSVQFARHEAPIGGRPLVSGALCNPNPKAAQSPGAGLLLSEDPALRLDLLGPARLRGVFAIATLTNGRVVTLDVDDWDAPCRRPRDLTSQPSATTPPQPATGDLDPYHAPLAEGVTGEVFFPVSAPHRARSEYYLADVKSGERAPYIQQMRLTSRGDTSLALNGAEGRENPKIVAPGVALASLDELDKVRNDKQKPLGFVGFSKEDPTVVVDQGWVTQFEGSIPTLDGALATLATEDDFQSLTLTAEGAHFCSHGVEDLDQGRARVDAFSAELGGRGLPVPPNLSQRVVDYVEIVDDLLPPTDPYWLEDQACWTGDLAKASATQRFAVCNQTFDGDFEPPPEVNPEPLPNPNRHFPILEAYDGKLRVSRFYAKDALTPRVAVRAEATNQKSLALAKCCFHNQARFRVRTGMQWMTKGESRDQSPVQFLHHVVRAKDDRCVQSCESRVQLLNARAITIPRPTGTDGTAPDRNSALAMRNPMFSFSIFSGVGRADPVFGTTFKYATRGRFVPLTRSLSSTTTAVSPRSMRYIGPLGQMAIVDGAAQGLVLFDLRTVSLGRTNFF
;
A
#
# COMPACT_ATOMS: atom_id res chain seq x y z
N MET A 1 -57.09 7.18 -0.80
CA MET A 1 -57.74 8.47 -1.07
C MET A 1 -56.75 9.34 -1.84
N ASN A 2 -57.17 9.81 -3.02
CA ASN A 2 -56.55 10.76 -3.98
C ASN A 2 -55.02 10.69 -4.13
N GLU A 3 -54.48 9.96 -5.13
CA GLU A 3 -54.35 10.33 -6.56
C GLU A 3 -53.23 11.36 -6.83
N ARG A 4 -52.17 11.05 -7.63
CA ARG A 4 -52.10 10.93 -9.12
C ARG A 4 -52.38 12.29 -9.82
N ARG A 5 -51.73 12.71 -10.92
CA ARG A 5 -50.65 12.16 -11.78
C ARG A 5 -50.18 13.26 -12.80
N THR A 6 -48.99 13.08 -13.39
CA THR A 6 -48.54 13.48 -14.76
C THR A 6 -48.80 14.89 -15.35
N LEU A 7 -47.70 15.58 -15.70
CA LEU A 7 -47.14 15.81 -17.06
C LEU A 7 -48.07 15.86 -18.32
N LEU A 8 -47.53 16.52 -19.37
CA LEU A 8 -48.06 16.83 -20.74
C LEU A 8 -48.81 18.19 -20.84
N ARG A 9 -48.69 19.00 -21.90
CA ARG A 9 -47.89 18.97 -23.17
C ARG A 9 -47.77 20.39 -23.79
N ARG A 10 -46.80 20.54 -24.71
CA ARG A 10 -46.76 21.38 -25.95
C ARG A 10 -48.05 22.17 -26.30
N GLY A 11 -48.06 23.41 -26.83
CA GLY A 11 -47.01 24.29 -27.38
C GLY A 11 -47.50 25.04 -28.65
N ALA A 12 -46.70 26.01 -29.14
CA ALA A 12 -46.76 26.70 -30.47
C ALA A 12 -47.73 27.88 -30.74
N ALA A 13 -47.28 28.76 -31.68
CA ALA A 13 -47.93 29.89 -32.39
C ALA A 13 -48.39 31.11 -31.54
N LEU A 14 -47.86 32.35 -31.62
CA LEU A 14 -47.29 33.23 -32.68
C LEU A 14 -48.35 34.08 -33.44
N LEU A 15 -48.03 35.38 -33.68
CA LEU A 15 -48.78 36.42 -34.46
C LEU A 15 -49.98 37.05 -33.71
N LEU A 16 -50.42 38.32 -33.86
CA LEU A 16 -50.00 39.63 -34.45
C LEU A 16 -50.99 40.69 -33.84
N ALA A 17 -50.88 42.03 -33.96
CA ALA A 17 -49.79 43.01 -33.88
C ALA A 17 -50.39 44.45 -34.00
N LEU A 18 -49.61 45.50 -33.67
CA LEU A 18 -49.95 46.96 -33.80
C LEU A 18 -51.08 47.47 -32.87
N GLY A 19 -51.06 48.70 -32.33
CA GLY A 19 -50.00 49.72 -32.32
C GLY A 19 -50.55 51.08 -31.88
N ALA A 20 -49.82 51.80 -31.02
CA ALA A 20 -50.05 53.22 -30.73
C ALA A 20 -48.73 53.88 -30.31
N ALA A 21 -48.33 54.95 -30.99
CA ALA A 21 -47.05 55.64 -30.78
C ALA A 21 -47.23 56.96 -30.01
N GLY A 22 -46.22 57.36 -29.23
CA GLY A 22 -46.23 58.65 -28.53
C GLY A 22 -44.89 59.01 -27.87
N LEU A 23 -44.10 59.85 -28.55
CA LEU A 23 -43.03 60.75 -28.06
C LEU A 23 -42.11 60.26 -26.90
N SER A 24 -40.87 59.80 -27.14
CA SER A 24 -39.64 60.54 -27.55
C SER A 24 -38.89 61.27 -26.42
N GLY A 25 -37.66 60.80 -26.07
CA GLY A 25 -36.72 61.60 -25.26
C GLY A 25 -35.61 60.83 -24.52
N LEU A 26 -34.44 60.66 -25.18
CA LEU A 26 -33.10 60.57 -24.57
C LEU A 26 -32.82 59.58 -23.41
N SER A 27 -32.27 58.40 -23.75
CA SER A 27 -30.98 57.93 -23.18
C SER A 27 -30.45 56.72 -23.96
N ALA A 28 -29.49 56.97 -24.86
CA ALA A 28 -28.68 55.91 -25.45
C ALA A 28 -27.51 55.58 -24.51
N SER A 29 -27.77 54.73 -23.51
CA SER A 29 -26.70 54.10 -22.72
C SER A 29 -26.50 52.68 -23.23
N CYS A 30 -25.38 52.45 -23.90
CA CYS A 30 -24.96 51.10 -24.25
C CYS A 30 -24.68 50.33 -22.96
N SER A 31 -25.61 49.44 -22.56
CA SER A 31 -25.30 48.37 -21.63
C SER A 31 -24.43 47.34 -22.36
N GLN A 32 -23.17 47.70 -22.61
CA GLN A 32 -22.13 46.70 -22.67
C GLN A 32 -21.97 46.22 -21.23
N THR A 33 -22.38 44.97 -20.97
CA THR A 33 -21.82 44.22 -19.86
C THR A 33 -20.29 44.37 -20.00
N PRO A 34 -19.56 44.92 -19.01
CA PRO A 34 -18.12 45.01 -19.14
C PRO A 34 -17.61 43.59 -19.45
N PRO A 35 -16.72 43.41 -20.44
CA PRO A 35 -16.16 42.09 -20.69
C PRO A 35 -15.60 41.59 -19.36
N ASN A 36 -16.07 40.41 -18.93
CA ASN A 36 -15.59 39.79 -17.71
C ASN A 36 -14.17 39.32 -17.96
N ASN A 37 -13.24 40.28 -17.92
CA ASN A 37 -11.84 40.11 -18.22
C ASN A 37 -11.32 39.20 -17.11
N PRO A 38 -10.94 37.93 -17.41
CA PRO A 38 -10.52 37.01 -16.37
C PRO A 38 -9.34 37.63 -15.64
N VAL A 39 -9.51 37.88 -14.35
CA VAL A 39 -8.43 38.30 -13.46
C VAL A 39 -7.33 37.25 -13.59
N ARG A 40 -6.08 37.68 -13.84
CA ARG A 40 -4.96 36.77 -14.13
C ARG A 40 -4.84 35.71 -13.02
N THR A 41 -5.22 34.49 -13.37
CA THR A 41 -4.98 33.23 -12.63
C THR A 41 -3.54 32.78 -12.89
N PHE A 42 -2.99 31.87 -12.07
CA PHE A 42 -1.78 31.13 -12.42
C PHE A 42 -1.95 30.41 -13.77
N GLU A 43 -0.97 30.52 -14.67
CA GLU A 43 -1.02 29.96 -16.03
C GLU A 43 0.05 28.89 -16.23
N ARG A 44 -0.33 27.62 -16.04
CA ARG A 44 0.58 26.46 -16.00
C ARG A 44 1.72 26.64 -14.99
N PRO A 45 1.38 26.80 -13.70
CA PRO A 45 2.39 26.81 -12.65
C PRO A 45 3.07 25.42 -12.58
N GLU A 46 4.38 25.35 -12.32
CA GLU A 46 5.09 24.07 -12.20
C GLU A 46 5.84 23.87 -10.89
N GLN A 47 6.79 24.76 -10.55
CA GLN A 47 7.65 24.66 -9.36
C GLN A 47 7.52 25.90 -8.46
N LEU A 48 7.71 25.69 -7.15
CA LEU A 48 7.68 26.75 -6.14
C LEU A 48 8.86 26.67 -5.15
N ASP A 49 9.25 27.81 -4.60
CA ASP A 49 9.98 27.89 -3.32
C ASP A 49 9.51 29.14 -2.54
N VAL A 50 10.00 29.33 -1.31
CA VAL A 50 9.56 30.39 -0.40
C VAL A 50 10.69 31.27 0.13
N VAL A 51 10.38 32.55 0.36
CA VAL A 51 11.29 33.56 0.95
C VAL A 51 10.61 34.27 2.11
N CYS A 52 11.39 34.69 3.11
CA CYS A 52 10.92 35.52 4.21
C CYS A 52 11.46 36.94 4.06
N MET A 53 10.63 37.95 4.33
CA MET A 53 11.04 39.36 4.30
C MET A 53 10.41 40.17 5.43
N LYS A 54 11.16 41.08 6.04
CA LYS A 54 10.59 42.18 6.85
C LYS A 54 10.00 43.20 5.88
N VAL A 55 8.70 43.47 6.00
CA VAL A 55 7.96 44.44 5.18
C VAL A 55 7.20 45.47 6.01
N ARG A 56 7.14 45.30 7.34
CA ARG A 56 6.60 46.30 8.27
C ARG A 56 7.50 46.51 9.48
N ASP A 57 7.40 47.67 10.11
CA ASP A 57 8.00 47.88 11.42
C ASP A 57 7.19 47.20 12.54
N ARG A 58 7.87 46.78 13.62
CA ARG A 58 7.22 46.15 14.79
C ARG A 58 6.50 47.18 15.67
N ASP A 59 7.02 48.40 15.74
CA ASP A 59 6.58 49.36 16.76
C ASP A 59 5.51 50.34 16.21
N GLU A 60 5.57 50.66 14.90
CA GLU A 60 4.63 51.56 14.24
C GLU A 60 3.64 50.86 13.28
N GLY A 61 3.88 49.61 12.92
CA GLY A 61 3.08 48.86 11.95
C GLY A 61 3.10 49.41 10.51
N SER A 62 3.89 50.45 10.25
CA SER A 62 4.10 51.08 8.95
C SER A 62 4.88 50.17 7.99
N TYR A 63 4.61 50.27 6.69
CA TYR A 63 5.36 49.53 5.67
C TYR A 63 6.80 50.05 5.57
N VAL A 64 7.78 49.15 5.61
CA VAL A 64 9.22 49.44 5.41
C VAL A 64 9.72 48.77 4.13
N PRO A 65 10.72 49.33 3.43
CA PRO A 65 11.29 48.71 2.24
C PRO A 65 11.68 47.25 2.50
N PRO A 66 11.36 46.30 1.60
CA PRO A 66 11.49 44.87 1.86
C PRO A 66 12.93 44.48 2.17
N GLN A 67 13.15 43.94 3.36
CA GLN A 67 14.43 43.44 3.84
C GLN A 67 14.38 41.90 3.87
N PRO A 68 15.22 41.19 3.09
CA PRO A 68 15.39 39.75 3.21
C PRO A 68 15.65 39.30 4.64
N ALA A 69 15.07 38.16 5.02
CA ALA A 69 15.23 37.58 6.34
C ALA A 69 15.33 36.03 6.26
N PRO A 70 16.04 35.38 7.19
CA PRO A 70 16.01 33.93 7.31
C PRO A 70 14.60 33.39 7.49
N LEU A 71 14.31 32.23 6.90
CA LEU A 71 12.97 31.61 6.93
C LEU A 71 12.40 31.42 8.36
N SER A 72 13.25 31.33 9.37
CA SER A 72 12.89 31.22 10.79
C SER A 72 12.24 32.48 11.39
N GLU A 73 12.46 33.67 10.82
CA GLU A 73 11.85 34.92 11.33
C GLU A 73 10.35 35.02 10.99
N CYS A 74 9.90 34.35 9.92
CA CYS A 74 8.50 34.31 9.49
C CYS A 74 7.68 33.28 10.29
N THR A 75 7.61 33.46 11.61
CA THR A 75 6.93 32.54 12.55
C THR A 75 5.46 32.27 12.21
N ALA A 76 4.96 31.09 12.59
CA ALA A 76 3.56 30.69 12.44
C ALA A 76 2.56 31.74 12.95
N LEU A 77 1.45 31.90 12.22
CA LEU A 77 0.23 32.44 12.82
C LEU A 77 -0.26 31.48 13.92
N SER A 78 -0.67 32.04 15.07
CA SER A 78 -1.36 31.25 16.08
C SER A 78 -2.71 30.77 15.52
N ALA A 79 -3.30 29.75 16.15
CA ALA A 79 -4.63 29.28 15.75
C ALA A 79 -5.71 30.37 15.95
N GLU A 80 -5.47 31.33 16.84
CA GLU A 80 -6.33 32.48 17.11
C GLU A 80 -6.13 33.59 16.06
N ASP A 81 -4.87 33.93 15.72
CA ASP A 81 -4.54 34.88 14.64
C ASP A 81 -5.11 34.41 13.28
N ALA A 82 -5.20 33.10 13.05
CA ALA A 82 -5.75 32.53 11.82
C ALA A 82 -7.28 32.66 11.71
N ILE A 83 -7.97 33.14 12.75
CA ILE A 83 -9.42 33.34 12.80
C ILE A 83 -9.81 34.80 12.50
N THR A 84 -8.93 35.77 12.79
CA THR A 84 -9.14 37.19 12.49
C THR A 84 -8.60 37.58 11.11
N THR A 85 -9.51 37.95 10.20
CA THR A 85 -9.14 38.57 8.92
C THR A 85 -8.27 39.81 9.14
N GLY A 86 -7.09 39.85 8.49
CA GLY A 86 -6.13 40.95 8.60
C GLY A 86 -5.06 40.80 9.69
N ALA A 87 -5.13 39.82 10.59
CA ALA A 87 -4.13 39.66 11.67
C ALA A 87 -2.71 39.32 11.14
N GLY A 88 -2.62 38.65 9.99
CA GLY A 88 -1.36 38.40 9.29
C GLY A 88 -0.75 39.67 8.69
N GLU A 89 -1.57 40.58 8.15
CA GLU A 89 -1.11 41.80 7.47
C GLU A 89 -0.38 42.79 8.38
N LEU A 90 -0.55 42.69 9.70
CA LEU A 90 0.09 43.55 10.70
C LEU A 90 1.44 43.02 11.18
N ARG A 91 1.91 41.87 10.65
CA ARG A 91 3.19 41.27 11.04
C ARG A 91 4.37 42.03 10.42
N ALA A 92 5.45 42.18 11.17
CA ALA A 92 6.69 42.76 10.66
C ALA A 92 7.30 41.94 9.52
N TYR A 93 7.21 40.61 9.62
CA TYR A 93 7.73 39.64 8.65
C TYR A 93 6.61 38.92 7.91
N HIS A 94 6.74 38.84 6.59
CA HIS A 94 5.82 38.16 5.69
C HIS A 94 6.55 37.08 4.89
N LEU A 95 5.86 35.96 4.67
CA LEU A 95 6.34 34.83 3.88
C LEU A 95 5.75 34.90 2.47
N TYR A 96 6.61 34.87 1.45
CA TYR A 96 6.19 34.90 0.05
C TYR A 96 6.53 33.59 -0.66
N ALA A 97 5.58 33.05 -1.41
CA ALA A 97 5.82 31.96 -2.36
C ALA A 97 6.16 32.52 -3.74
N LEU A 98 7.13 31.90 -4.40
CA LEU A 98 7.56 32.19 -5.75
C LEU A 98 7.19 31.01 -6.64
N VAL A 99 6.28 31.21 -7.60
CA VAL A 99 5.71 30.13 -8.42
C VAL A 99 6.01 30.36 -9.90
N THR A 100 6.76 29.45 -10.51
CA THR A 100 7.16 29.50 -11.93
C THR A 100 5.96 29.27 -12.87
N GLN A 101 5.75 30.17 -13.84
CA GLN A 101 4.70 30.14 -14.85
C GLN A 101 5.28 29.78 -16.23
N THR A 102 5.07 28.55 -16.68
CA THR A 102 5.74 28.02 -17.88
C THR A 102 5.19 28.54 -19.20
N SER A 103 3.94 28.98 -19.19
CA SER A 103 3.22 29.53 -20.35
C SER A 103 3.80 30.86 -20.85
N ARG A 104 4.24 31.74 -19.92
CA ARG A 104 4.63 33.13 -20.20
C ARG A 104 6.10 33.44 -19.96
N GLY A 105 6.83 32.60 -19.23
CA GLY A 105 8.18 32.97 -18.77
C GLY A 105 8.11 33.95 -17.60
N GLU A 106 7.36 33.60 -16.56
CA GLU A 106 7.14 34.48 -15.41
C GLU A 106 7.31 33.73 -14.08
N VAL A 107 7.53 34.48 -13.00
CA VAL A 107 7.42 34.01 -11.62
C VAL A 107 6.36 34.84 -10.92
N ALA A 108 5.27 34.19 -10.55
CA ALA A 108 4.22 34.75 -9.73
C ALA A 108 4.68 34.82 -8.27
N VAL A 109 4.29 35.88 -7.56
CA VAL A 109 4.62 36.08 -6.15
C VAL A 109 3.31 36.09 -5.35
N ALA A 110 3.20 35.24 -4.33
CA ALA A 110 2.02 35.18 -3.47
C ALA A 110 2.42 35.43 -2.01
N ASP A 111 1.77 36.39 -1.36
CA ASP A 111 1.96 36.65 0.08
C ASP A 111 1.16 35.61 0.87
N LEU A 112 1.85 34.65 1.48
CA LEU A 112 1.25 33.60 2.28
C LEU A 112 0.84 34.08 3.68
N THR A 113 1.40 35.21 4.14
CA THR A 113 1.07 35.84 5.42
C THR A 113 -0.12 36.80 5.29
N GLY A 114 -0.15 37.57 4.20
CA GLY A 114 -1.23 38.49 3.85
C GLY A 114 -2.43 37.82 3.14
N GLY A 115 -2.21 36.69 2.46
CA GLY A 115 -3.29 35.92 1.82
C GLY A 115 -3.71 36.41 0.43
N TYR A 116 -2.84 37.10 -0.30
CA TYR A 116 -3.11 37.62 -1.65
C TYR A 116 -1.95 37.38 -2.64
N VAL A 117 -2.27 37.39 -3.94
CA VAL A 117 -1.26 37.40 -5.00
C VAL A 117 -0.73 38.83 -5.18
N VAL A 118 0.59 38.99 -5.27
CA VAL A 118 1.25 40.29 -5.45
C VAL A 118 1.19 40.67 -6.93
N ASP A 119 0.61 41.83 -7.23
CA ASP A 119 0.75 42.49 -8.52
C ASP A 119 2.03 43.33 -8.53
N HIS A 120 2.98 42.97 -9.39
CA HIS A 120 4.28 43.63 -9.48
C HIS A 120 4.23 45.01 -10.18
N ASP A 121 3.20 45.26 -11.00
CA ASP A 121 3.05 46.49 -11.78
C ASP A 121 1.58 46.90 -11.85
N ARG A 122 1.12 47.60 -10.81
CA ARG A 122 -0.25 48.11 -10.67
C ARG A 122 -0.64 49.15 -11.71
N VAL A 123 0.32 49.70 -12.46
CA VAL A 123 0.04 50.63 -13.56
C VAL A 123 -0.47 49.89 -14.79
N SER A 124 -0.08 48.62 -14.97
CA SER A 124 -0.57 47.74 -16.04
C SER A 124 -1.82 46.99 -15.58
N PRO A 125 -2.96 47.03 -16.30
CA PRO A 125 -4.16 46.30 -15.89
C PRO A 125 -3.98 44.77 -15.80
N SER A 126 -4.58 44.15 -14.76
CA SER A 126 -4.43 42.73 -14.36
C SER A 126 -3.15 42.45 -13.55
N ILE A 127 -3.11 41.33 -12.82
CA ILE A 127 -2.02 41.00 -11.87
C ILE A 127 -0.72 40.67 -12.61
N ASN A 128 0.31 41.50 -12.53
CA ASN A 128 1.56 41.28 -13.26
C ASN A 128 2.60 40.51 -12.44
N PHE A 129 3.38 39.67 -13.12
CA PHE A 129 4.38 38.77 -12.52
C PHE A 129 5.80 39.12 -12.99
N LEU A 130 6.81 38.58 -12.30
CA LEU A 130 8.22 38.83 -12.60
C LEU A 130 8.62 38.11 -13.89
N THR A 131 9.07 38.84 -14.92
CA THR A 131 9.53 38.20 -16.16
C THR A 131 10.87 37.49 -15.95
N VAL A 132 10.93 36.21 -16.30
CA VAL A 132 12.13 35.37 -16.37
C VAL A 132 12.26 34.79 -17.79
N GLY A 133 13.36 34.13 -18.15
CA GLY A 133 13.49 33.53 -19.49
C GLY A 133 12.37 32.54 -19.79
N SER A 134 12.01 32.36 -21.06
CA SER A 134 10.86 31.52 -21.41
C SER A 134 11.10 30.04 -21.00
N LEU A 135 10.01 29.30 -20.80
CA LEU A 135 10.04 27.93 -20.26
C LEU A 135 10.87 27.81 -18.94
N PRO A 136 10.50 28.53 -17.86
CA PRO A 136 11.10 28.30 -16.55
C PRO A 136 10.89 26.84 -16.12
N ARG A 137 11.88 26.22 -15.48
CA ARG A 137 11.86 24.79 -15.12
C ARG A 137 11.86 24.52 -13.64
N ASP A 138 12.65 25.26 -12.89
CA ASP A 138 12.83 25.04 -11.46
C ASP A 138 13.31 26.33 -10.79
N ILE A 139 13.02 26.46 -9.50
CA ILE A 139 13.30 27.65 -8.68
C ILE A 139 13.85 27.25 -7.31
N ALA A 140 14.86 27.96 -6.82
CA ALA A 140 15.43 27.76 -5.49
C ALA A 140 15.82 29.08 -4.82
N ALA A 141 15.33 29.30 -3.61
CA ALA A 141 15.69 30.46 -2.79
C ALA A 141 16.95 30.21 -1.94
N THR A 142 17.69 31.27 -1.63
CA THR A 142 18.75 31.22 -0.62
C THR A 142 18.13 31.19 0.79
N PRO A 143 18.74 30.50 1.79
CA PRO A 143 18.15 30.35 3.13
C PRO A 143 17.93 31.66 3.92
N ASP A 144 18.64 32.72 3.56
CA ASP A 144 18.51 34.09 4.07
C ASP A 144 17.47 34.94 3.32
N GLY A 145 16.88 34.39 2.26
CA GLY A 145 15.96 35.07 1.38
C GLY A 145 16.57 36.18 0.52
N GLU A 146 17.89 36.36 0.40
CA GLU A 146 18.46 37.46 -0.39
C GLU A 146 18.28 37.30 -1.91
N LEU A 147 18.39 36.07 -2.43
CA LEU A 147 18.29 35.73 -3.84
C LEU A 147 17.33 34.55 -4.07
N ALA A 148 16.65 34.55 -5.22
CA ALA A 148 15.98 33.37 -5.76
C ALA A 148 16.49 33.07 -7.19
N PHE A 149 16.96 31.85 -7.40
CA PHE A 149 17.50 31.38 -8.67
C PHE A 149 16.42 30.69 -9.50
N VAL A 150 16.27 31.08 -10.76
CA VAL A 150 15.28 30.53 -11.69
C VAL A 150 15.99 30.00 -12.93
N THR A 151 15.75 28.73 -13.25
CA THR A 151 16.27 28.10 -14.47
C THR A 151 15.29 28.25 -15.63
N SER A 152 15.78 28.59 -16.81
CA SER A 152 15.01 28.71 -18.05
C SER A 152 15.55 27.77 -19.12
N ALA A 153 14.65 27.03 -19.76
CA ALA A 153 14.93 26.08 -20.82
C ALA A 153 14.53 26.62 -22.22
N GLU A 154 14.66 27.94 -22.43
CA GLU A 154 14.39 28.56 -23.72
C GLU A 154 15.27 27.95 -24.83
N PRO A 155 14.69 27.50 -25.97
CA PRO A 155 15.48 26.96 -27.08
C PRO A 155 16.55 27.95 -27.56
N ASN A 156 17.81 27.50 -27.56
CA ASN A 156 19.00 28.31 -27.88
C ASN A 156 19.32 29.45 -26.89
N LYS A 157 18.60 29.60 -25.76
CA LYS A 157 18.90 30.57 -24.69
C LYS A 157 18.71 29.96 -23.30
N ALA A 158 19.19 28.74 -23.10
CA ALA A 158 19.20 28.10 -21.80
C ALA A 158 19.94 28.98 -20.78
N ALA A 159 19.31 29.27 -19.64
CA ALA A 159 19.76 30.36 -18.78
C ALA A 159 19.47 30.13 -17.29
N LEU A 160 20.26 30.80 -16.45
CA LEU A 160 20.03 30.97 -15.03
C LEU A 160 19.80 32.46 -14.75
N TYR A 161 18.70 32.79 -14.07
CA TYR A 161 18.35 34.14 -13.63
C TYR A 161 18.41 34.21 -12.11
N ALA A 162 18.96 35.30 -11.56
CA ALA A 162 18.91 35.59 -10.13
C ALA A 162 17.95 36.78 -9.86
N ILE A 163 16.90 36.51 -9.10
CA ILE A 163 15.95 37.52 -8.62
C ILE A 163 16.47 38.03 -7.28
N GLU A 164 16.78 39.32 -7.19
CA GLU A 164 17.02 39.99 -5.90
C GLU A 164 15.70 40.14 -5.16
N THR A 165 15.57 39.49 -4.01
CA THR A 165 14.27 39.36 -3.34
C THR A 165 13.67 40.70 -2.92
N ARG A 166 14.53 41.63 -2.46
CA ARG A 166 14.21 43.04 -2.18
C ARG A 166 13.60 43.83 -3.35
N LYS A 167 13.66 43.33 -4.59
CA LYS A 167 13.08 43.96 -5.80
C LYS A 167 11.79 43.24 -6.28
N MET A 168 11.41 42.12 -5.67
CA MET A 168 10.30 41.27 -6.18
C MET A 168 8.92 41.91 -6.04
N LEU A 169 8.72 42.76 -5.03
CA LEU A 169 7.40 43.35 -4.74
C LEU A 169 7.01 44.48 -5.71
N GLY A 170 7.91 44.95 -6.57
CA GLY A 170 7.59 45.97 -7.57
C GLY A 170 6.96 47.22 -6.96
N ASP A 171 5.91 47.74 -7.60
CA ASP A 171 5.15 48.90 -7.12
C ASP A 171 4.06 48.58 -6.07
N TRP A 172 3.99 47.33 -5.59
CA TRP A 172 2.93 46.83 -4.71
C TRP A 172 2.84 47.56 -3.35
N LEU A 173 3.98 47.85 -2.72
CA LEU A 173 4.03 48.53 -1.42
C LEU A 173 4.65 49.93 -1.48
N PHE A 174 5.51 50.18 -2.47
CA PHE A 174 6.28 51.41 -2.61
C PHE A 174 6.40 51.77 -4.08
N PRO A 175 6.44 53.05 -4.47
CA PRO A 175 6.83 53.43 -5.83
C PRO A 175 8.22 52.86 -6.16
N ALA A 176 8.28 51.99 -7.17
CA ALA A 176 9.49 51.30 -7.58
C ALA A 176 9.69 51.38 -9.10
N GLU A 177 10.93 51.17 -9.54
CA GLU A 177 11.23 51.04 -10.96
C GLU A 177 10.71 49.68 -11.48
N LYS A 178 9.95 49.70 -12.58
CA LYS A 178 9.37 48.49 -13.19
C LYS A 178 10.48 47.51 -13.57
N THR A 179 10.44 46.31 -12.99
CA THR A 179 11.42 45.28 -13.37
C THR A 179 11.07 44.67 -14.73
N THR A 180 12.11 44.27 -15.45
CA THR A 180 12.04 43.60 -16.75
C THR A 180 13.02 42.44 -16.76
N LEU A 181 13.05 41.64 -17.82
CA LEU A 181 14.03 40.57 -17.99
C LEU A 181 15.49 41.06 -17.86
N ALA A 182 15.77 42.32 -18.21
CA ALA A 182 17.09 42.93 -18.09
C ALA A 182 17.45 43.37 -16.65
N SER A 183 16.47 43.43 -15.73
CA SER A 183 16.66 43.81 -14.32
C SER A 183 17.31 42.71 -13.48
N TRP A 184 17.47 41.50 -14.02
CA TRP A 184 18.04 40.36 -13.30
C TRP A 184 19.46 40.04 -13.79
N PRO A 185 20.44 39.85 -12.89
CA PRO A 185 21.69 39.17 -13.21
C PRO A 185 21.37 37.81 -13.83
N SER A 186 21.88 37.57 -15.04
CA SER A 186 21.57 36.34 -15.78
C SER A 186 22.74 35.86 -16.63
N CYS A 187 22.83 34.54 -16.81
CA CYS A 187 23.89 33.92 -17.57
C CYS A 187 23.40 32.70 -18.37
N SER A 188 24.08 32.43 -19.48
CA SER A 188 23.82 31.31 -20.39
C SER A 188 24.41 30.02 -19.84
N LEU A 189 23.59 28.98 -19.85
CA LEU A 189 23.96 27.60 -19.61
C LEU A 189 24.30 26.91 -20.95
N PRO A 190 25.13 25.85 -20.96
CA PRO A 190 25.52 25.16 -22.19
C PRO A 190 24.42 24.24 -22.76
N SER A 191 23.41 23.88 -21.96
CA SER A 191 22.22 23.15 -22.38
C SER A 191 21.02 23.50 -21.51
N ALA A 192 19.81 23.12 -21.93
CA ALA A 192 18.56 23.40 -21.22
C ALA A 192 18.52 22.72 -19.84
N PRO A 193 18.49 23.46 -18.71
CA PRO A 193 18.46 22.88 -17.37
C PRO A 193 17.13 22.21 -17.05
N THR A 194 17.13 21.31 -16.05
CA THR A 194 15.90 20.70 -15.50
C THR A 194 15.68 20.96 -14.02
N SER A 195 16.73 21.24 -13.24
CA SER A 195 16.60 21.48 -11.80
C SER A 195 17.70 22.40 -11.25
N VAL A 196 17.41 23.12 -10.16
CA VAL A 196 18.35 23.99 -9.45
C VAL A 196 18.18 23.86 -7.94
N ALA A 197 19.28 23.97 -7.20
CA ALA A 197 19.23 24.11 -5.74
C ALA A 197 20.37 24.99 -5.21
N VAL A 198 20.13 25.62 -4.07
CA VAL A 198 21.17 26.29 -3.29
C VAL A 198 21.78 25.31 -2.28
N LEU A 199 23.07 25.03 -2.46
CA LEU A 199 23.91 24.22 -1.59
C LEU A 199 24.41 25.08 -0.42
N ARG A 200 23.65 25.05 0.68
CA ARG A 200 24.05 25.33 2.06
C ARG A 200 23.06 24.65 3.00
N ASP A 201 23.55 24.11 4.10
CA ASP A 201 22.92 24.06 5.43
C ASP A 201 23.86 23.32 6.40
N ASP A 202 24.60 24.04 7.25
CA ASP A 202 25.42 23.42 8.30
C ASP A 202 24.61 23.09 9.58
N GLY A 203 23.34 23.49 9.68
CA GLY A 203 22.36 22.98 10.66
C GLY A 203 22.64 23.27 12.14
N ILE A 204 23.79 23.87 12.47
CA ILE A 204 24.18 24.21 13.83
C ILE A 204 23.53 25.54 14.23
N ALA A 205 22.58 25.48 15.15
CA ALA A 205 22.03 26.67 15.80
C ALA A 205 23.16 27.45 16.51
N GLY A 206 23.61 28.55 15.89
CA GLY A 206 24.66 29.42 16.43
C GLY A 206 25.93 29.56 15.58
N SER A 207 26.07 28.88 14.44
CA SER A 207 27.22 29.11 13.54
C SER A 207 27.14 30.49 12.87
N LYS A 208 27.82 31.50 13.45
CA LYS A 208 27.96 32.85 12.87
C LYS A 208 28.88 32.91 11.64
N LYS A 209 28.96 31.85 10.83
CA LYS A 209 29.71 31.89 9.56
C LYS A 209 28.81 32.49 8.49
N ALA A 210 29.17 33.70 8.04
CA ALA A 210 28.37 34.53 7.15
C ALA A 210 27.88 33.78 5.90
N LEU A 211 26.84 34.32 5.26
CA LEU A 211 26.17 33.76 4.07
C LEU A 211 27.03 33.84 2.78
N SER A 212 28.30 34.21 2.93
CA SER A 212 29.31 34.48 1.92
C SER A 212 29.88 33.25 1.20
N GLU A 213 29.23 32.08 1.25
CA GLU A 213 29.75 30.82 0.70
C GLU A 213 28.65 29.93 0.09
N ALA A 214 27.46 30.48 -0.21
CA ALA A 214 26.39 29.72 -0.85
C ALA A 214 26.79 29.31 -2.28
N THR A 215 26.67 28.02 -2.60
CA THR A 215 26.90 27.49 -3.96
C THR A 215 25.55 27.18 -4.62
N VAL A 216 25.37 27.53 -5.89
CA VAL A 216 24.22 27.11 -6.69
C VAL A 216 24.61 25.87 -7.49
N ALA A 217 23.81 24.82 -7.43
CA ALA A 217 23.94 23.65 -8.30
C ALA A 217 22.81 23.64 -9.34
N VAL A 218 23.17 23.48 -10.61
CA VAL A 218 22.24 23.35 -11.73
C VAL A 218 22.42 21.98 -12.39
N LEU A 219 21.31 21.26 -12.58
CA LEU A 219 21.28 19.99 -13.29
C LEU A 219 20.99 20.22 -14.78
N LEU A 220 21.88 19.67 -15.61
CA LEU A 220 21.78 19.64 -17.06
C LEU A 220 21.51 18.19 -17.50
N PRO A 221 20.38 17.92 -18.18
CA PRO A 221 20.02 16.57 -18.61
C PRO A 221 20.92 16.10 -19.76
N GLY A 222 21.18 14.80 -19.78
CA GLY A 222 21.89 14.13 -20.86
C GLY A 222 21.07 14.03 -22.15
N THR A 223 21.78 13.69 -23.21
CA THR A 223 21.25 13.41 -24.55
C THR A 223 21.88 12.11 -25.07
N ALA A 224 21.37 11.54 -26.16
CA ALA A 224 21.87 10.28 -26.71
C ALA A 224 23.41 10.24 -26.95
N GLY A 225 24.06 11.40 -27.12
CA GLY A 225 25.52 11.51 -27.27
C GLY A 225 26.28 12.21 -26.12
N ASN A 226 25.60 12.70 -25.07
CA ASN A 226 26.25 13.45 -23.99
C ASN A 226 25.69 13.05 -22.61
N PRO A 227 26.53 12.80 -21.60
CA PRO A 227 26.06 12.50 -20.24
C PRO A 227 25.34 13.69 -19.62
N SER A 228 24.48 13.38 -18.63
CA SER A 228 23.92 14.39 -17.72
C SER A 228 25.04 15.04 -16.90
N LYS A 229 24.89 16.30 -16.52
CA LYS A 229 25.93 17.05 -15.79
C LYS A 229 25.35 17.86 -14.64
N ILE A 230 26.12 17.97 -13.55
CA ILE A 230 25.87 18.97 -12.51
C ILE A 230 26.92 20.07 -12.66
N VAL A 231 26.45 21.32 -12.67
CA VAL A 231 27.30 22.52 -12.73
C VAL A 231 27.12 23.30 -11.43
N THR A 232 28.21 23.59 -10.75
CA THR A 232 28.23 24.41 -9.53
C THR A 232 28.69 25.83 -9.84
N MET A 233 28.19 26.82 -9.09
CA MET A 233 28.51 28.25 -9.22
C MET A 233 28.51 28.93 -7.85
N ASP A 234 29.32 29.97 -7.67
CA ASP A 234 29.27 30.80 -6.45
C ASP A 234 28.08 31.77 -6.52
N ALA A 235 27.16 31.71 -5.56
CA ALA A 235 25.99 32.57 -5.55
C ALA A 235 26.34 34.07 -5.47
N ARG A 236 27.50 34.42 -4.90
CA ARG A 236 27.95 35.82 -4.78
C ARG A 236 28.23 36.48 -6.12
N ALA A 237 28.47 35.69 -7.17
CA ALA A 237 28.64 36.21 -8.53
C ALA A 237 27.38 36.94 -9.05
N PHE A 238 26.21 36.70 -8.44
CA PHE A 238 24.92 37.21 -8.90
C PHE A 238 24.43 38.47 -8.14
N PHE A 239 25.29 39.13 -7.36
CA PHE A 239 24.98 40.44 -6.77
C PHE A 239 25.46 41.61 -7.64
N ASP A 240 24.76 42.75 -7.52
CA ASP A 240 25.09 44.03 -8.19
C ASP A 240 26.50 44.57 -7.90
N ALA A 241 27.08 44.19 -6.76
CA ALA A 241 28.41 44.56 -6.34
C ALA A 241 29.05 43.39 -5.56
N PRO A 242 30.40 43.31 -5.48
CA PRO A 242 31.06 42.24 -4.75
C PRO A 242 30.68 42.27 -3.26
N LYS A 243 29.94 41.26 -2.80
CA LYS A 243 29.68 41.02 -1.37
C LYS A 243 30.76 40.15 -0.75
N ASP A 244 30.99 40.34 0.54
CA ASP A 244 31.76 39.44 1.42
C ASP A 244 33.11 38.95 0.85
N GLY A 245 33.88 39.88 0.29
CA GLY A 245 35.22 39.60 -0.24
C GLY A 245 35.25 38.75 -1.51
N TYR A 246 34.14 38.59 -2.22
CA TYR A 246 34.13 37.93 -3.53
C TYR A 246 35.05 38.65 -4.53
N ALA A 247 35.99 37.91 -5.12
CA ALA A 247 37.00 38.43 -6.06
C ALA A 247 36.86 37.85 -7.49
N GLY A 248 35.80 37.10 -7.76
CA GLY A 248 35.52 36.54 -9.08
C GLY A 248 34.75 37.49 -10.01
N PRO A 249 34.46 37.07 -11.25
CA PRO A 249 33.65 37.85 -12.19
C PRO A 249 32.19 37.89 -11.76
N LEU A 250 31.59 39.08 -11.71
CA LEU A 250 30.15 39.25 -11.49
C LEU A 250 29.35 38.95 -12.76
N VAL A 251 28.12 38.48 -12.57
CA VAL A 251 27.14 38.22 -13.63
C VAL A 251 26.42 39.52 -13.98
N GLY A 252 26.52 39.92 -15.26
CA GLY A 252 25.92 41.15 -15.75
C GLY A 252 24.38 41.12 -15.85
N ARG A 253 23.80 42.31 -15.93
CA ARG A 253 22.39 42.57 -16.25
C ARG A 253 22.20 42.82 -17.74
N GLY A 254 21.03 42.47 -18.28
CA GLY A 254 20.63 42.80 -19.66
C GLY A 254 21.40 42.10 -20.78
N SER A 255 22.42 41.30 -20.49
CA SER A 255 23.21 40.54 -21.47
C SER A 255 23.48 39.12 -20.98
N LEU A 256 23.19 38.11 -21.81
CA LEU A 256 23.31 36.70 -21.44
C LEU A 256 24.73 36.15 -21.73
N GLY A 257 25.71 36.53 -20.92
CA GLY A 257 27.07 35.98 -20.97
C GLY A 257 27.17 34.55 -20.42
N SER A 258 28.27 33.84 -20.64
CA SER A 258 28.45 32.47 -20.10
C SER A 258 28.46 32.48 -18.56
N CYS A 259 27.84 31.47 -17.93
CA CYS A 259 27.81 31.39 -16.47
C CYS A 259 29.21 31.20 -15.83
N PRO A 260 29.48 31.78 -14.64
CA PRO A 260 30.73 31.63 -13.91
C PRO A 260 30.78 30.27 -13.20
N VAL A 261 31.07 29.23 -13.97
CA VAL A 261 31.16 27.85 -13.50
C VAL A 261 32.31 27.69 -12.50
N LEU A 262 32.00 27.15 -11.32
CA LEU A 262 32.95 26.85 -10.25
C LEU A 262 33.49 25.41 -10.35
N GLY A 263 32.64 24.47 -10.76
CA GLY A 263 32.95 23.05 -10.93
C GLY A 263 31.90 22.36 -11.81
N VAL A 264 32.27 21.22 -12.40
CA VAL A 264 31.39 20.39 -13.24
C VAL A 264 31.68 18.93 -12.94
N ILE A 265 30.62 18.12 -12.87
CA ILE A 265 30.72 16.66 -12.97
C ILE A 265 29.79 16.15 -14.06
N GLU A 266 30.27 15.19 -14.85
CA GLU A 266 29.47 14.37 -15.74
C GLU A 266 29.02 13.12 -14.98
N LEU A 267 27.73 12.80 -15.01
CA LEU A 267 27.17 11.65 -14.33
C LEU A 267 27.42 10.36 -15.12
N SER A 268 27.61 9.27 -14.40
CA SER A 268 27.83 7.92 -14.93
C SER A 268 26.74 7.46 -15.91
N GLY A 269 27.10 6.59 -16.86
CA GLY A 269 26.18 5.99 -17.81
C GLY A 269 25.58 4.68 -17.29
N GLY A 270 24.98 3.90 -18.20
CA GLY A 270 24.46 2.58 -17.85
C GLY A 270 25.54 1.55 -17.46
N ASP A 271 26.83 1.88 -17.59
CA ASP A 271 27.95 1.19 -16.98
C ASP A 271 27.94 1.18 -15.44
N ALA A 272 27.18 2.09 -14.80
CA ALA A 272 26.89 2.05 -13.36
C ALA A 272 25.82 1.02 -12.96
N VAL A 273 25.10 0.42 -13.91
CA VAL A 273 24.03 -0.56 -13.64
C VAL A 273 24.64 -1.95 -13.41
N PRO A 274 24.45 -2.57 -12.23
CA PRO A 274 24.97 -3.90 -11.97
C PRO A 274 24.19 -4.97 -12.75
N ALA A 275 24.85 -6.08 -13.11
CA ALA A 275 24.18 -7.22 -13.75
C ALA A 275 23.24 -7.98 -12.80
N GLU A 276 23.45 -7.88 -11.49
CA GLU A 276 22.62 -8.47 -10.45
C GLU A 276 22.46 -7.49 -9.28
N ALA A 277 21.26 -7.46 -8.69
CA ALA A 277 20.92 -6.67 -7.53
C ALA A 277 20.53 -7.59 -6.35
N PRO A 278 21.27 -7.62 -5.23
CA PRO A 278 20.82 -8.27 -4.01
C PRO A 278 19.54 -7.61 -3.47
N ARG A 279 18.71 -8.39 -2.76
CA ARG A 279 17.58 -7.85 -2.01
C ARG A 279 18.08 -6.87 -0.94
N GLY A 280 17.48 -5.68 -0.87
CA GLY A 280 17.80 -4.69 0.17
C GLY A 280 17.32 -5.13 1.57
N PRO A 281 17.89 -4.55 2.64
CA PRO A 281 17.54 -4.90 4.01
C PRO A 281 16.08 -4.54 4.32
N GLU A 282 15.52 -5.16 5.35
CA GLU A 282 14.19 -4.77 5.83
C GLU A 282 14.25 -3.41 6.54
N TRP A 283 13.21 -2.58 6.33
CA TRP A 283 13.03 -1.36 7.11
C TRP A 283 12.46 -1.68 8.50
N ASP A 284 12.48 -0.70 9.40
CA ASP A 284 12.01 -0.86 10.78
C ASP A 284 10.50 -1.15 10.85
N ASP A 285 10.09 -2.19 11.58
CA ASP A 285 8.67 -2.59 11.68
C ASP A 285 7.84 -1.67 12.60
N GLY A 286 8.46 -0.67 13.24
CA GLY A 286 7.84 0.21 14.21
C GLY A 286 7.72 -0.39 15.61
N VAL A 287 8.04 -1.68 15.79
CA VAL A 287 7.92 -2.42 17.06
C VAL A 287 9.25 -2.37 17.81
N LYS A 288 9.63 -1.15 18.19
CA LYS A 288 10.88 -0.80 18.91
C LYS A 288 11.06 -1.43 20.29
N TYR A 289 10.11 -2.24 20.73
CA TYR A 289 10.20 -3.07 21.92
C TYR A 289 11.38 -4.08 21.85
N ARG A 290 11.94 -4.31 20.67
CA ARG A 290 13.23 -5.01 20.54
C ARG A 290 14.38 -4.03 20.69
N ALA A 291 14.75 -3.71 21.93
CA ALA A 291 15.97 -2.96 22.23
C ALA A 291 17.01 -3.80 23.01
N GLU A 292 18.17 -3.99 22.38
CA GLU A 292 19.51 -3.98 22.99
C GLU A 292 19.88 -5.00 24.11
N ALA A 293 19.04 -5.99 24.40
CA ALA A 293 19.43 -7.14 25.22
C ALA A 293 20.26 -8.17 24.41
N ALA A 294 21.58 -7.92 24.36
CA ALA A 294 22.65 -8.77 23.83
C ALA A 294 22.74 -8.93 22.29
N LYS A 295 23.99 -8.90 21.80
CA LYS A 295 24.36 -9.60 20.56
C LYS A 295 23.92 -11.05 20.69
N LEU A 296 23.28 -11.61 19.66
CA LEU A 296 23.26 -13.05 19.48
C LEU A 296 24.72 -13.55 19.55
N PRO A 297 25.06 -14.48 20.45
CA PRO A 297 26.25 -15.29 20.26
C PRO A 297 26.11 -16.00 18.92
N ASP A 298 27.23 -16.21 18.24
CA ASP A 298 27.28 -17.16 17.11
C ASP A 298 26.59 -18.46 17.54
N PRO A 299 25.76 -19.11 16.70
CA PRO A 299 25.03 -20.32 17.07
C PRO A 299 25.97 -21.52 17.18
N GLY A 300 26.77 -21.53 18.25
CA GLY A 300 27.42 -22.73 18.76
C GLY A 300 26.35 -23.81 18.99
N PRO A 301 26.61 -25.07 18.62
CA PRO A 301 25.59 -26.10 18.60
C PRO A 301 25.17 -26.44 20.04
N LEU A 302 23.97 -26.02 20.41
CA LEU A 302 23.31 -26.40 21.67
C LEU A 302 22.00 -27.15 21.41
N PRO A 303 21.57 -28.01 22.35
CA PRO A 303 20.72 -29.15 22.04
C PRO A 303 19.27 -28.76 21.73
N ALA A 304 18.55 -29.68 21.07
CA ALA A 304 17.16 -29.50 20.69
C ALA A 304 16.23 -29.26 21.90
N GLY A 305 15.97 -27.99 22.18
CA GLY A 305 15.03 -27.48 23.18
C GLY A 305 14.50 -26.13 22.73
N GLU A 306 13.18 -26.03 22.66
CA GLU A 306 12.33 -24.93 22.19
C GLU A 306 12.96 -23.51 22.14
N SER A 307 13.10 -22.99 20.92
CA SER A 307 13.10 -21.54 20.66
C SER A 307 11.89 -21.18 19.80
N SER A 308 11.21 -20.10 20.17
CA SER A 308 9.98 -19.57 19.57
C SER A 308 10.23 -18.87 18.22
N LYS A 309 10.79 -19.59 17.26
CA LYS A 309 10.58 -19.27 15.84
C LYS A 309 9.12 -19.57 15.51
N GLU A 310 8.46 -18.73 14.71
CA GLU A 310 7.14 -19.03 14.12
C GLU A 310 7.23 -20.35 13.33
N ARG A 311 6.92 -21.47 13.98
CA ARG A 311 6.68 -22.74 13.30
C ARG A 311 5.26 -22.70 12.75
N LEU A 312 5.11 -22.13 11.57
CA LEU A 312 3.95 -22.45 10.74
C LEU A 312 3.99 -23.97 10.48
N PRO A 313 2.92 -24.72 10.82
CA PRO A 313 3.01 -26.18 11.00
C PRO A 313 3.29 -26.99 9.72
N PHE A 314 3.27 -26.35 8.55
CA PHE A 314 3.44 -26.98 7.25
C PHE A 314 4.86 -26.91 6.66
N ALA A 315 5.80 -26.19 7.32
CA ALA A 315 7.15 -25.96 6.82
C ALA A 315 8.02 -27.22 6.60
N LYS A 316 7.57 -28.41 7.01
CA LYS A 316 8.31 -29.68 6.89
C LYS A 316 8.04 -30.46 5.60
N ALA A 317 7.10 -30.00 4.76
CA ALA A 317 6.65 -30.68 3.54
C ALA A 317 6.67 -29.78 2.27
N CYS A 318 7.36 -28.65 2.35
CA CYS A 318 7.50 -27.70 1.23
C CYS A 318 8.79 -27.99 0.44
N PHE A 319 8.83 -27.64 -0.85
CA PHE A 319 9.97 -27.95 -1.73
C PHE A 319 10.81 -26.70 -2.03
N ASP A 320 12.12 -26.75 -1.74
CA ASP A 320 13.01 -25.60 -1.88
C ASP A 320 13.28 -25.23 -3.34
N ALA A 321 12.62 -24.17 -3.82
CA ALA A 321 12.87 -23.53 -5.11
C ALA A 321 14.15 -22.65 -5.11
N ALA A 322 15.27 -23.16 -4.60
CA ALA A 322 16.60 -22.52 -4.63
C ALA A 322 16.71 -21.13 -3.95
N THR A 323 15.88 -20.87 -2.95
CA THR A 323 15.75 -19.58 -2.26
C THR A 323 16.00 -19.72 -0.75
N LYS A 324 16.13 -18.59 -0.04
CA LYS A 324 16.22 -18.56 1.44
C LYS A 324 14.91 -19.08 2.09
N PRO A 325 14.86 -19.27 3.42
CA PRO A 325 13.64 -19.71 4.13
C PRO A 325 12.42 -18.79 3.99
N ASP A 326 12.58 -17.61 3.38
CA ASP A 326 11.50 -16.70 3.01
C ASP A 326 11.01 -16.86 1.57
N GLY A 327 11.61 -17.77 0.79
CA GLY A 327 11.31 -18.10 -0.61
C GLY A 327 11.62 -17.02 -1.64
N THR A 328 12.25 -15.91 -1.24
CA THR A 328 12.61 -14.84 -2.18
C THR A 328 14.05 -15.01 -2.71
N PRO A 329 14.34 -14.60 -3.96
CA PRO A 329 15.70 -14.59 -4.46
C PRO A 329 16.59 -13.66 -3.63
N ALA A 330 17.75 -14.16 -3.17
CA ALA A 330 18.72 -13.35 -2.44
C ALA A 330 19.33 -12.24 -3.33
N SER A 331 19.38 -12.47 -4.65
CA SER A 331 19.66 -11.49 -5.68
C SER A 331 18.76 -11.70 -6.90
N VAL A 332 18.60 -10.63 -7.67
CA VAL A 332 17.77 -10.56 -8.87
C VAL A 332 18.65 -10.17 -10.05
N LYS A 333 18.56 -10.93 -11.15
CA LYS A 333 19.33 -10.67 -12.36
C LYS A 333 18.67 -9.58 -13.21
N LEU A 334 19.39 -8.50 -13.49
CA LEU A 334 18.90 -7.38 -14.29
C LEU A 334 19.17 -7.64 -15.78
N SER A 335 18.22 -8.30 -16.45
CA SER A 335 18.37 -8.76 -17.85
C SER A 335 18.69 -7.64 -18.85
N PHE A 336 18.28 -6.41 -18.55
CA PHE A 336 18.54 -5.22 -19.35
C PHE A 336 19.93 -4.60 -19.16
N ALA A 337 20.68 -4.96 -18.11
CA ALA A 337 21.92 -4.26 -17.74
C ALA A 337 22.96 -4.23 -18.87
N GLU A 338 23.13 -5.33 -19.60
CA GLU A 338 24.04 -5.41 -20.76
C GLU A 338 23.66 -4.42 -21.87
N SER A 339 22.36 -4.24 -22.13
CA SER A 339 21.85 -3.34 -23.16
C SER A 339 21.98 -1.85 -22.82
N LEU A 340 22.28 -1.51 -21.57
CA LEU A 340 22.41 -0.13 -21.11
C LEU A 340 23.85 0.39 -21.07
N LYS A 341 24.88 -0.46 -21.24
CA LYS A 341 26.30 -0.07 -21.07
C LYS A 341 26.73 1.18 -21.84
N GLU A 342 26.12 1.45 -22.99
CA GLU A 342 26.42 2.62 -23.82
C GLU A 342 25.45 3.80 -23.60
N GLU A 343 24.30 3.60 -22.94
CA GLU A 343 23.28 4.63 -22.71
C GLU A 343 23.81 5.74 -21.79
N LYS A 344 23.73 6.98 -22.27
CA LYS A 344 24.04 8.18 -21.49
C LYS A 344 22.76 8.65 -20.79
N GLY A 345 22.74 8.53 -19.48
CA GLY A 345 21.56 8.76 -18.63
C GLY A 345 20.93 10.14 -18.82
N ARG A 346 19.63 10.22 -18.58
CA ARG A 346 18.83 11.45 -18.66
C ARG A 346 18.31 11.80 -17.27
N ALA A 347 19.17 12.46 -16.50
CA ALA A 347 18.84 13.02 -15.20
C ALA A 347 17.70 14.04 -15.30
N THR A 348 16.77 14.00 -14.34
CA THR A 348 15.55 14.82 -14.36
C THR A 348 15.49 15.83 -13.22
N ARG A 349 15.66 15.36 -11.98
CA ARG A 349 15.49 16.12 -10.75
C ARG A 349 16.45 15.63 -9.68
N PHE A 350 16.85 16.50 -8.77
CA PHE A 350 17.67 16.12 -7.62
C PHE A 350 17.14 16.69 -6.30
N VAL A 351 17.58 16.10 -5.19
CA VAL A 351 17.33 16.59 -3.83
C VAL A 351 18.65 16.66 -3.04
N LYS A 352 18.78 17.60 -2.11
CA LYS A 352 20.01 17.87 -1.34
C LYS A 352 19.96 17.34 0.10
N ASP A 353 21.06 16.78 0.56
CA ASP A 353 21.39 16.49 1.97
C ASP A 353 22.71 17.19 2.34
N GLY A 354 22.65 18.42 2.84
CA GLY A 354 23.86 19.17 3.19
C GLY A 354 24.82 19.30 2.01
N THR A 355 25.87 18.48 2.01
CA THR A 355 26.89 18.38 0.95
C THR A 355 26.72 17.18 0.00
N ARG A 356 25.57 16.50 -0.02
CA ARG A 356 25.24 15.43 -0.98
C ARG A 356 24.03 15.78 -1.83
N LEU A 357 24.03 15.33 -3.09
CA LEU A 357 22.90 15.39 -4.01
C LEU A 357 22.48 13.99 -4.43
N TYR A 358 21.18 13.71 -4.43
CA TYR A 358 20.59 12.49 -4.99
C TYR A 358 19.85 12.87 -6.26
N VAL A 359 20.20 12.28 -7.41
CA VAL A 359 19.72 12.68 -8.74
C VAL A 359 18.98 11.52 -9.41
N ALA A 360 17.71 11.73 -9.79
CA ALA A 360 16.90 10.73 -10.47
C ALA A 360 17.17 10.71 -11.98
N ASP A 361 17.24 9.51 -12.56
CA ASP A 361 17.38 9.30 -14.00
C ASP A 361 16.11 8.69 -14.62
N ALA A 362 15.70 9.23 -15.77
CA ALA A 362 14.53 8.80 -16.54
C ALA A 362 14.88 7.96 -17.78
N LYS A 363 16.06 7.31 -17.75
CA LYS A 363 16.57 6.36 -18.74
C LYS A 363 17.29 5.19 -18.09
N LEU A 364 18.09 5.45 -17.06
CA LEU A 364 18.82 4.46 -16.29
C LEU A 364 18.07 4.09 -15.00
N PRO A 365 18.21 2.85 -14.50
CA PRO A 365 17.60 2.40 -13.25
C PRO A 365 18.49 2.74 -12.05
N VAL A 366 18.95 3.98 -11.98
CA VAL A 366 19.85 4.46 -10.93
C VAL A 366 19.39 5.81 -10.38
N ILE A 367 19.83 6.08 -9.15
CA ILE A 367 19.79 7.40 -8.54
C ILE A 367 21.24 7.76 -8.25
N HIS A 368 21.79 8.71 -8.99
CA HIS A 368 23.17 9.15 -8.80
C HIS A 368 23.32 9.81 -7.44
N VAL A 369 24.43 9.53 -6.76
CA VAL A 369 24.76 10.14 -5.47
C VAL A 369 26.00 10.99 -5.69
N VAL A 370 25.92 12.31 -5.56
CA VAL A 370 27.05 13.22 -5.81
C VAL A 370 27.42 13.92 -4.52
N ASP A 371 28.68 13.76 -4.11
CA ASP A 371 29.29 14.56 -3.06
C ASP A 371 29.72 15.92 -3.65
N VAL A 372 29.23 16.99 -3.03
CA VAL A 372 29.48 18.39 -3.37
C VAL A 372 30.12 19.14 -2.19
N SER A 373 30.79 18.41 -1.28
CA SER A 373 31.52 18.98 -0.13
C SER A 373 32.66 19.90 -0.56
N ASP A 374 33.34 19.59 -1.67
CA ASP A 374 34.09 20.58 -2.45
C ASP A 374 33.30 20.94 -3.71
N PRO A 375 32.66 22.12 -3.78
CA PRO A 375 31.89 22.52 -4.94
C PRO A 375 32.76 22.81 -6.19
N LYS A 376 34.08 22.89 -6.08
CA LYS A 376 34.99 23.01 -7.24
C LYS A 376 35.30 21.66 -7.87
N ALA A 377 35.27 20.60 -7.08
CA ALA A 377 35.58 19.23 -7.48
C ALA A 377 34.49 18.26 -6.97
N PRO A 378 33.24 18.38 -7.46
CA PRO A 378 32.18 17.44 -7.11
C PRO A 378 32.52 16.02 -7.57
N VAL A 379 32.12 15.01 -6.79
CA VAL A 379 32.48 13.60 -7.00
C VAL A 379 31.22 12.71 -6.95
N GLU A 380 31.04 11.84 -7.95
CA GLU A 380 29.98 10.84 -7.92
C GLU A 380 30.40 9.65 -7.05
N LEU A 381 29.57 9.36 -6.05
CA LEU A 381 29.63 8.19 -5.19
C LEU A 381 28.80 7.06 -5.81
N PRO A 382 28.97 5.79 -5.39
CA PRO A 382 28.22 4.67 -5.96
C PRO A 382 26.70 4.86 -5.89
N SER A 383 26.07 4.93 -7.06
CA SER A 383 24.65 5.18 -7.24
C SER A 383 23.75 4.16 -6.54
N LEU A 384 22.58 4.60 -6.08
CA LEU A 384 21.51 3.71 -5.67
C LEU A 384 20.90 3.08 -6.93
N VAL A 385 20.38 1.86 -6.83
CA VAL A 385 19.85 1.09 -7.96
C VAL A 385 18.34 0.92 -7.76
N ALA A 386 17.56 1.38 -8.73
CA ALA A 386 16.11 1.20 -8.75
C ALA A 386 15.77 -0.17 -9.34
N THR A 387 15.08 -1.02 -8.57
CA THR A 387 14.79 -2.41 -8.95
C THR A 387 13.31 -2.74 -8.79
N SER A 388 12.91 -3.93 -9.22
CA SER A 388 11.65 -4.54 -8.80
C SER A 388 11.83 -6.00 -8.42
N LEU A 389 11.49 -6.34 -7.17
CA LEU A 389 11.42 -7.74 -6.71
C LEU A 389 10.18 -8.47 -7.27
N GLN A 390 9.13 -7.74 -7.65
CA GLN A 390 7.91 -8.30 -8.24
C GLN A 390 8.06 -8.54 -9.74
N ASP A 391 8.72 -7.63 -10.47
CA ASP A 391 9.10 -7.83 -11.88
C ASP A 391 10.60 -7.53 -12.10
N PRO A 392 11.47 -8.51 -11.79
CA PRO A 392 12.90 -8.50 -12.11
C PRO A 392 13.30 -8.02 -13.50
N SER A 393 12.45 -8.25 -14.51
CA SER A 393 12.78 -7.98 -15.90
C SER A 393 12.56 -6.51 -16.29
N ARG A 394 11.86 -5.75 -15.43
CA ARG A 394 11.43 -4.39 -15.73
C ARG A 394 12.51 -3.36 -15.48
N LEU A 395 12.79 -2.57 -16.50
CA LEU A 395 13.55 -1.33 -16.35
C LEU A 395 12.73 -0.31 -15.52
N VAL A 396 13.17 -0.07 -14.29
CA VAL A 396 12.58 0.86 -13.31
C VAL A 396 13.33 2.19 -13.34
N THR A 397 12.71 3.24 -13.89
CA THR A 397 13.26 4.61 -13.91
C THR A 397 12.59 5.49 -12.86
N VAL A 398 13.24 6.60 -12.47
CA VAL A 398 12.77 7.48 -11.39
C VAL A 398 12.44 8.87 -11.93
N LYS A 399 11.24 9.38 -11.62
CA LYS A 399 10.80 10.72 -12.06
C LYS A 399 10.88 11.81 -10.99
N SER A 400 10.84 11.43 -9.71
CA SER A 400 10.82 12.36 -8.59
C SER A 400 11.46 11.74 -7.36
N LEU A 401 12.10 12.58 -6.55
CA LEU A 401 12.74 12.23 -5.29
C LEU A 401 12.19 13.10 -4.16
N ALA A 402 12.17 12.56 -2.96
CA ALA A 402 11.96 13.29 -1.73
C ALA A 402 12.95 12.77 -0.68
N LEU A 403 13.53 13.66 0.11
CA LEU A 403 14.46 13.31 1.19
C LEU A 403 13.84 13.68 2.53
N SER A 404 13.89 12.76 3.50
CA SER A 404 13.42 13.03 4.85
C SER A 404 14.37 13.98 5.60
N PRO A 405 13.85 14.73 6.60
CA PRO A 405 14.64 15.13 7.75
C PRO A 405 15.25 13.90 8.43
N GLU A 406 16.25 14.10 9.27
CA GLU A 406 16.69 13.05 10.20
C GLU A 406 15.54 12.71 11.16
N THR A 407 15.26 11.41 11.33
CA THR A 407 14.33 10.90 12.34
C THR A 407 14.98 10.96 13.72
N ARG A 408 14.19 10.73 14.78
CA ARG A 408 14.70 10.68 16.16
C ARG A 408 15.83 9.64 16.37
N ASP A 409 15.83 8.56 15.57
CA ASP A 409 16.79 7.46 15.62
C ASP A 409 18.00 7.73 14.69
N TYR A 410 18.21 8.99 14.29
CA TYR A 410 19.25 9.45 13.34
C TYR A 410 19.20 8.75 11.95
N ARG A 411 18.03 8.20 11.58
CA ARG A 411 17.80 7.61 10.26
C ARG A 411 17.41 8.66 9.24
N ARG A 412 17.76 8.43 7.98
CA ARG A 412 17.37 9.31 6.88
C ARG A 412 16.95 8.52 5.66
N TYR A 413 15.79 8.85 5.10
CA TYR A 413 15.17 8.09 4.03
C TYR A 413 15.04 8.92 2.75
N LEU A 414 15.41 8.31 1.63
CA LEU A 414 15.12 8.82 0.29
C LEU A 414 13.94 8.04 -0.29
N TYR A 415 12.87 8.75 -0.65
CA TYR A 415 11.73 8.20 -1.37
C TYR A 415 11.90 8.51 -2.86
N ALA A 416 11.84 7.47 -3.69
CA ALA A 416 11.99 7.57 -5.14
C ALA A 416 10.72 7.08 -5.84
N VAL A 417 10.12 7.92 -6.69
CA VAL A 417 8.87 7.60 -7.38
C VAL A 417 9.16 6.94 -8.73
N ASP A 418 8.68 5.71 -8.90
CA ASP A 418 8.71 4.97 -10.18
C ASP A 418 8.01 5.79 -11.27
N GLU A 419 8.71 6.03 -12.38
CA GLU A 419 8.21 6.84 -13.49
C GLU A 419 6.95 6.24 -14.13
N LYS A 420 6.90 4.90 -14.27
CA LYS A 420 5.86 4.17 -15.01
C LYS A 420 4.68 3.78 -14.12
N GLN A 421 4.95 3.21 -12.95
CA GLN A 421 3.91 2.72 -12.04
C GLN A 421 3.45 3.78 -11.03
N GLY A 422 4.30 4.77 -10.70
CA GLY A 422 4.01 5.73 -9.64
C GLY A 422 4.03 5.14 -8.23
N SER A 423 4.59 3.94 -8.04
CA SER A 423 4.92 3.38 -6.72
C SER A 423 6.13 4.09 -6.12
N ILE A 424 6.27 4.08 -4.78
CA ILE A 424 7.40 4.69 -4.07
C ILE A 424 8.38 3.61 -3.62
N MET A 425 9.63 3.66 -4.08
CA MET A 425 10.75 2.91 -3.50
C MET A 425 11.36 3.70 -2.33
N VAL A 426 11.81 3.02 -1.28
CA VAL A 426 12.42 3.63 -0.10
C VAL A 426 13.88 3.19 0.01
N PHE A 427 14.80 4.11 0.26
CA PHE A 427 16.21 3.83 0.53
C PHE A 427 16.61 4.43 1.88
N ASP A 428 17.40 3.70 2.68
CA ASP A 428 18.12 4.28 3.81
C ASP A 428 19.39 4.96 3.27
N VAL A 429 19.51 6.26 3.52
CA VAL A 429 20.61 7.13 3.09
C VAL A 429 21.28 7.82 4.28
N SER A 430 21.16 7.24 5.48
CA SER A 430 21.92 7.64 6.67
C SER A 430 23.43 7.72 6.42
N ARG A 431 24.09 8.60 7.17
CA ARG A 431 25.50 8.94 6.95
C ARG A 431 26.49 7.90 7.47
N GLU A 432 26.06 6.96 8.31
CA GLU A 432 26.90 5.85 8.78
C GLU A 432 27.08 4.76 7.72
N GLY A 433 28.30 4.22 7.60
CA GLY A 433 28.81 3.55 6.40
C GLY A 433 28.32 2.12 6.12
N THR A 434 27.04 1.82 6.33
CA THR A 434 26.42 0.50 6.07
C THR A 434 25.09 0.57 5.31
N THR A 435 24.79 1.70 4.66
CA THR A 435 23.57 1.87 3.86
C THR A 435 23.56 1.03 2.59
N SER A 436 22.41 0.38 2.34
CA SER A 436 22.17 -0.42 1.14
C SER A 436 21.95 0.48 -0.08
N ARG A 437 22.55 0.13 -1.21
CA ARG A 437 22.27 0.79 -2.50
C ARG A 437 20.96 0.34 -3.17
N TYR A 438 20.26 -0.61 -2.57
CA TYR A 438 19.03 -1.23 -3.10
C TYR A 438 17.83 -0.88 -2.22
N PRO A 439 16.60 -0.84 -2.78
CA PRO A 439 15.40 -0.47 -2.04
C PRO A 439 15.22 -1.33 -0.80
N LEU A 440 14.87 -0.68 0.31
CA LEU A 440 14.48 -1.35 1.55
C LEU A 440 13.25 -2.23 1.30
N THR A 441 13.13 -3.32 2.05
CA THR A 441 11.98 -4.23 1.96
C THR A 441 11.08 -4.18 3.19
N ARG A 442 9.79 -4.51 3.01
CA ARG A 442 8.80 -4.58 4.07
C ARG A 442 9.13 -5.71 5.06
N PRO A 443 9.24 -5.45 6.37
CA PRO A 443 9.38 -6.48 7.39
C PRO A 443 8.09 -7.28 7.56
N ASN A 444 8.19 -8.52 8.03
CA ASN A 444 7.05 -9.40 8.31
C ASN A 444 6.09 -9.59 7.10
N ALA A 445 6.63 -9.68 5.87
CA ALA A 445 5.86 -9.75 4.63
C ALA A 445 4.82 -10.89 4.56
N GLN A 446 4.99 -11.97 5.35
CA GLN A 446 3.99 -13.02 5.54
C GLN A 446 2.64 -12.48 6.04
N SER A 447 2.66 -11.41 6.84
CA SER A 447 1.47 -10.79 7.43
C SER A 447 0.67 -9.98 6.41
N ASN A 448 1.28 -9.52 5.32
CA ASN A 448 0.60 -8.86 4.20
C ASN A 448 1.24 -9.23 2.85
N PRO A 449 0.87 -10.39 2.26
CA PRO A 449 1.40 -10.81 0.97
C PRO A 449 0.89 -10.00 -0.22
N PHE A 450 -0.18 -9.22 -0.05
CA PHE A 450 -0.87 -8.52 -1.13
C PHE A 450 -0.16 -7.23 -1.55
N GLU A 451 0.65 -6.65 -0.68
CA GLU A 451 1.50 -5.51 -1.00
C GLU A 451 2.87 -5.95 -1.55
N PRO A 452 3.47 -5.21 -2.49
CA PRO A 452 4.81 -5.50 -2.98
C PRO A 452 5.88 -5.32 -1.88
N LEU A 453 6.98 -6.08 -2.00
CA LEU A 453 8.02 -6.17 -0.97
C LEU A 453 8.91 -4.92 -0.88
N ASP A 454 9.18 -4.24 -1.99
CA ASP A 454 10.27 -3.25 -2.14
C ASP A 454 9.77 -1.83 -2.44
N ARG A 455 8.45 -1.61 -2.32
CA ARG A 455 7.79 -0.34 -2.66
C ARG A 455 6.48 -0.16 -1.89
N ILE A 456 6.01 1.07 -1.84
CA ILE A 456 4.67 1.45 -1.41
C ILE A 456 3.83 1.68 -2.68
N GLU A 457 2.69 0.98 -2.78
CA GLU A 457 1.67 1.24 -3.80
C GLU A 457 0.46 1.94 -3.17
N LEU A 458 -0.20 2.80 -3.94
CA LEU A 458 -1.34 3.62 -3.53
C LEU A 458 -2.46 3.51 -4.57
N ASP A 459 -3.66 4.01 -4.26
CA ASP A 459 -4.87 3.86 -5.08
C ASP A 459 -4.81 4.57 -6.45
N ALA A 460 -3.81 5.43 -6.64
CA ALA A 460 -3.45 6.00 -7.93
C ALA A 460 -1.94 6.30 -7.98
N PRO A 461 -1.32 6.41 -9.17
CA PRO A 461 0.08 6.77 -9.33
C PRO A 461 0.47 8.05 -8.58
N VAL A 462 1.59 8.01 -7.86
CA VAL A 462 2.15 9.19 -7.19
C VAL A 462 2.74 10.16 -8.22
N VAL A 463 2.49 11.45 -8.02
CA VAL A 463 3.06 12.56 -8.80
C VAL A 463 4.30 13.09 -8.09
N SER A 464 4.14 13.55 -6.85
CA SER A 464 5.18 14.14 -6.02
C SER A 464 5.03 13.66 -4.57
N VAL A 465 6.15 13.60 -3.86
CA VAL A 465 6.21 13.36 -2.41
C VAL A 465 7.02 14.48 -1.78
N GLN A 466 6.69 14.88 -0.55
CA GLN A 466 7.51 15.76 0.25
C GLN A 466 7.35 15.40 1.74
N PHE A 467 8.46 15.44 2.48
CA PHE A 467 8.45 15.21 3.91
C PHE A 467 8.13 16.49 4.69
N ALA A 468 7.44 16.31 5.80
CA ALA A 468 7.20 17.33 6.82
C ALA A 468 7.59 16.80 8.20
N ARG A 469 8.42 17.57 8.92
CA ARG A 469 8.58 17.44 10.38
C ARG A 469 7.58 18.39 11.02
N HIS A 470 6.51 17.85 11.60
CA HIS A 470 5.45 18.63 12.20
C HIS A 470 5.37 18.40 13.71
N GLU A 471 5.20 19.48 14.46
CA GLU A 471 5.11 19.47 15.91
C GLU A 471 3.82 20.19 16.32
N ALA A 472 2.70 19.47 16.25
CA ALA A 472 1.42 20.00 16.71
C ALA A 472 1.47 20.22 18.24
N PRO A 473 1.34 21.46 18.75
CA PRO A 473 1.46 21.76 20.17
C PRO A 473 0.28 21.16 20.95
N ILE A 474 0.59 20.56 22.10
CA ILE A 474 -0.39 19.88 22.96
C ILE A 474 -0.83 20.83 24.07
N GLY A 475 -2.09 21.27 24.01
CA GLY A 475 -2.71 22.11 25.07
C GLY A 475 -1.99 23.43 25.35
N GLY A 476 -1.34 24.02 24.35
CA GLY A 476 -0.61 25.29 24.49
C GLY A 476 0.71 25.21 25.28
N ARG A 477 1.18 24.01 25.66
CA ARG A 477 2.48 23.83 26.31
C ARG A 477 3.61 23.73 25.28
N PRO A 478 4.79 24.33 25.54
CA PRO A 478 5.97 24.10 24.71
C PRO A 478 6.37 22.62 24.81
N LEU A 479 6.46 21.95 23.67
CA LEU A 479 6.87 20.55 23.59
C LEU A 479 8.39 20.44 23.54
N VAL A 480 8.93 19.39 24.15
CA VAL A 480 10.29 18.95 23.88
C VAL A 480 10.28 18.26 22.51
N SER A 481 10.93 18.88 21.53
CA SER A 481 11.06 18.33 20.17
C SER A 481 11.72 16.94 20.21
N GLY A 482 11.21 16.00 19.42
CA GLY A 482 11.64 14.59 19.43
C GLY A 482 11.08 13.74 20.57
N ALA A 483 10.37 14.31 21.55
CA ALA A 483 9.86 13.53 22.68
C ALA A 483 8.72 12.59 22.27
N LEU A 484 8.90 11.31 22.56
CA LEU A 484 7.90 10.27 22.38
C LEU A 484 6.78 10.39 23.41
N CYS A 485 5.56 10.04 23.00
CA CYS A 485 4.51 9.76 23.97
C CYS A 485 4.91 8.50 24.76
N ASN A 486 4.91 8.56 26.08
CA ASN A 486 5.25 7.44 26.94
C ASN A 486 4.00 6.95 27.71
N PRO A 487 3.46 5.77 27.37
CA PRO A 487 2.30 5.18 28.03
C PRO A 487 2.66 4.28 29.23
N ASN A 488 3.95 4.16 29.58
CA ASN A 488 4.42 3.32 30.67
C ASN A 488 3.99 3.93 32.01
N PRO A 489 3.17 3.25 32.85
CA PRO A 489 2.69 3.80 34.12
C PRO A 489 3.82 4.20 35.09
N LYS A 490 5.03 3.65 34.93
CA LYS A 490 6.21 4.02 35.75
C LYS A 490 6.87 5.33 35.31
N ALA A 491 6.70 5.74 34.06
CA ALA A 491 7.27 6.98 33.54
C ALA A 491 6.69 8.23 34.25
N ALA A 492 5.47 8.13 34.79
CA ALA A 492 4.85 9.17 35.62
C ALA A 492 5.68 9.60 36.84
N GLN A 493 6.60 8.75 37.29
CA GLN A 493 7.44 8.97 38.48
C GLN A 493 8.86 9.46 38.13
N SER A 494 9.19 9.61 36.84
CA SER A 494 10.55 9.87 36.35
C SER A 494 10.61 11.07 35.38
N PRO A 495 11.18 12.22 35.79
CA PRO A 495 11.39 13.36 34.90
C PRO A 495 12.24 12.98 33.68
N GLY A 496 11.82 13.41 32.49
CA GLY A 496 12.53 13.15 31.24
C GLY A 496 12.22 11.82 30.56
N ALA A 497 11.37 10.96 31.14
CA ALA A 497 10.98 9.67 30.54
C ALA A 497 10.13 9.79 29.24
N GLY A 498 9.76 10.99 28.80
CA GLY A 498 8.93 11.24 27.62
C GLY A 498 7.69 12.07 27.94
N LEU A 499 6.77 12.16 26.98
CA LEU A 499 5.52 12.90 27.14
C LEU A 499 4.42 11.98 27.70
N LEU A 500 3.98 12.29 28.91
CA LEU A 500 2.82 11.66 29.54
C LEU A 500 1.54 12.37 29.09
N LEU A 501 0.53 11.60 28.67
CA LEU A 501 -0.77 12.13 28.26
C LEU A 501 -1.83 11.94 29.35
N SER A 502 -2.87 12.78 29.32
CA SER A 502 -3.97 12.77 30.29
C SER A 502 -4.75 11.44 30.25
N GLU A 503 -5.20 10.99 31.41
CA GLU A 503 -6.17 9.89 31.52
C GLU A 503 -7.57 10.28 31.01
N ASP A 504 -7.88 11.58 30.88
CA ASP A 504 -9.17 12.07 30.37
C ASP A 504 -9.46 11.47 28.98
N PRO A 505 -10.49 10.61 28.84
CA PRO A 505 -10.75 9.93 27.58
C PRO A 505 -11.11 10.85 26.42
N ALA A 506 -11.67 12.05 26.67
CA ALA A 506 -12.07 13.00 25.65
C ALA A 506 -10.86 13.75 25.11
N LEU A 507 -10.09 14.40 25.99
CA LEU A 507 -8.87 15.12 25.62
C LEU A 507 -7.85 14.19 24.94
N ARG A 508 -7.72 12.94 25.40
CA ARG A 508 -6.85 11.92 24.79
C ARG A 508 -7.18 11.65 23.32
N LEU A 509 -8.47 11.62 22.94
CA LEU A 509 -8.88 11.39 21.55
C LEU A 509 -8.63 12.61 20.65
N ASP A 510 -8.68 13.82 21.20
CA ASP A 510 -8.33 15.04 20.45
C ASP A 510 -6.81 15.24 20.29
N LEU A 511 -6.00 14.63 21.16
CA LEU A 511 -4.53 14.72 21.14
C LEU A 511 -3.88 13.59 20.33
N LEU A 512 -4.39 12.36 20.43
CA LEU A 512 -3.91 11.20 19.65
C LEU A 512 -4.73 10.96 18.36
N GLY A 513 -5.48 11.97 17.88
CA GLY A 513 -6.29 11.89 16.67
C GLY A 513 -5.52 11.34 15.46
N PRO A 514 -6.14 10.60 14.53
CA PRO A 514 -5.47 10.15 13.30
C PRO A 514 -4.94 11.32 12.46
N ALA A 515 -5.65 12.45 12.46
CA ALA A 515 -5.21 13.71 11.85
C ALA A 515 -4.19 14.52 12.69
N ARG A 516 -3.73 14.03 13.85
CA ARG A 516 -2.70 14.70 14.67
C ARG A 516 -1.32 14.21 14.28
N LEU A 517 -0.60 15.04 13.55
CA LEU A 517 0.74 14.76 13.06
C LEU A 517 1.80 15.29 14.06
N ARG A 518 2.43 14.42 14.88
CA ARG A 518 3.64 14.77 15.64
C ARG A 518 4.81 13.85 15.27
N GLY A 519 5.85 14.42 14.67
CA GLY A 519 7.02 13.69 14.16
C GLY A 519 7.28 13.94 12.68
N VAL A 520 7.83 12.95 11.98
CA VAL A 520 8.16 13.00 10.55
C VAL A 520 7.15 12.19 9.73
N PHE A 521 6.57 12.82 8.73
CA PHE A 521 5.58 12.23 7.82
C PHE A 521 5.96 12.52 6.37
N ALA A 522 5.68 11.59 5.47
CA ALA A 522 5.74 11.83 4.04
C ALA A 522 4.33 12.11 3.50
N ILE A 523 4.17 13.19 2.76
CA ILE A 523 2.91 13.60 2.14
C ILE A 523 3.04 13.34 0.64
N ALA A 524 2.19 12.49 0.07
CA ALA A 524 2.19 12.12 -1.34
C ALA A 524 0.98 12.71 -2.07
N THR A 525 1.19 13.31 -3.24
CA THR A 525 0.13 13.77 -4.15
C THR A 525 -0.05 12.77 -5.28
N LEU A 526 -1.29 12.44 -5.62
CA LEU A 526 -1.64 11.42 -6.61
C LEU A 526 -2.21 12.03 -7.90
N THR A 527 -2.15 11.30 -9.01
CA THR A 527 -2.70 11.74 -10.31
C THR A 527 -4.22 11.93 -10.30
N ASN A 528 -4.94 11.38 -9.32
CA ASN A 528 -6.38 11.58 -9.13
C ASN A 528 -6.73 12.83 -8.28
N GLY A 529 -5.73 13.66 -7.92
CA GLY A 529 -5.93 14.87 -7.12
C GLY A 529 -6.09 14.62 -5.62
N ARG A 530 -5.86 13.40 -5.13
CA ARG A 530 -5.80 13.09 -3.69
C ARG A 530 -4.41 13.34 -3.10
N VAL A 531 -4.39 13.64 -1.81
CA VAL A 531 -3.21 13.66 -0.95
C VAL A 531 -3.31 12.48 0.02
N VAL A 532 -2.20 11.77 0.23
CA VAL A 532 -2.07 10.66 1.20
C VAL A 532 -0.98 10.99 2.21
N THR A 533 -1.24 10.74 3.49
CA THR A 533 -0.23 10.83 4.56
C THR A 533 0.38 9.45 4.83
N LEU A 534 1.71 9.38 4.88
CA LEU A 534 2.48 8.19 5.23
C LEU A 534 3.28 8.45 6.51
N ASP A 535 3.26 7.49 7.44
CA ASP A 535 4.02 7.54 8.68
C ASP A 535 5.50 7.17 8.41
N VAL A 536 6.44 7.88 9.05
CA VAL A 536 7.90 7.69 8.86
C VAL A 536 8.60 7.61 10.21
N ASP A 537 8.35 8.60 11.09
CA ASP A 537 8.73 8.59 12.50
C ASP A 537 7.62 9.30 13.29
N ASP A 538 6.59 8.55 13.66
CA ASP A 538 5.43 9.02 14.42
C ASP A 538 5.72 8.97 15.92
N TRP A 539 5.91 10.14 16.55
CA TRP A 539 6.29 10.22 17.97
C TRP A 539 5.14 9.85 18.91
N ASP A 540 3.93 9.68 18.38
CA ASP A 540 2.76 9.15 19.09
C ASP A 540 2.54 7.64 18.88
N ALA A 541 3.33 6.96 18.02
CA ALA A 541 3.22 5.53 17.79
C ALA A 541 3.22 4.68 19.08
N PRO A 542 4.04 4.95 20.13
CA PRO A 542 3.96 4.18 21.37
C PRO A 542 2.61 4.31 22.09
N CYS A 543 1.83 5.36 21.84
CA CYS A 543 0.51 5.56 22.45
C CYS A 543 -0.67 5.22 21.52
N ARG A 544 -0.42 4.91 20.24
CA ARG A 544 -1.40 4.45 19.24
C ARG A 544 -1.45 2.92 19.21
N ARG A 545 -2.05 2.33 20.24
CA ARG A 545 -1.96 0.89 20.55
C ARG A 545 -3.10 0.38 21.45
N PRO A 546 -3.24 -0.95 21.60
CA PRO A 546 -4.09 -1.55 22.63
C PRO A 546 -3.61 -1.20 24.03
N ARG A 547 -4.54 -1.09 24.98
CA ARG A 547 -4.25 -0.85 26.41
C ARG A 547 -3.50 -2.02 27.07
N ASP A 548 -3.75 -3.22 26.58
CA ASP A 548 -3.17 -4.46 27.08
C ASP A 548 -2.54 -5.24 25.92
N LEU A 549 -1.23 -5.48 26.01
CA LEU A 549 -0.48 -6.40 25.15
C LEU A 549 -0.18 -7.75 25.82
N THR A 550 -0.49 -7.93 27.11
CA THR A 550 -0.24 -9.20 27.82
C THR A 550 -1.08 -10.35 27.26
N SER A 551 -2.24 -10.03 26.70
CA SER A 551 -3.12 -10.95 25.96
C SER A 551 -2.65 -11.26 24.52
N GLN A 552 -1.42 -10.86 24.13
CA GLN A 552 -0.82 -11.07 22.80
C GLN A 552 -1.78 -10.78 21.64
N PRO A 553 -2.22 -9.51 21.43
CA PRO A 553 -3.16 -9.21 20.37
C PRO A 553 -2.63 -9.57 18.97
N SER A 554 -1.31 -9.58 18.73
CA SER A 554 -0.71 -9.94 17.44
C SER A 554 0.53 -10.83 17.59
N ALA A 555 0.94 -11.53 16.53
CA ALA A 555 2.21 -12.26 16.45
C ALA A 555 3.43 -11.31 16.43
N THR A 556 3.23 -10.05 16.01
CA THR A 556 4.18 -8.95 16.17
C THR A 556 4.20 -8.39 17.60
N THR A 557 3.37 -8.89 18.52
CA THR A 557 3.42 -8.49 19.93
C THR A 557 4.67 -9.10 20.60
N PRO A 558 5.57 -8.25 21.11
CA PRO A 558 6.83 -8.67 21.74
C PRO A 558 6.60 -9.22 23.17
N PRO A 559 7.50 -10.10 23.68
CA PRO A 559 7.38 -10.71 25.00
C PRO A 559 7.62 -9.69 26.12
N GLN A 560 6.99 -9.91 27.28
CA GLN A 560 7.06 -9.01 28.45
C GLN A 560 8.51 -8.68 28.90
N PRO A 561 8.85 -7.42 29.26
CA PRO A 561 10.20 -7.01 29.58
C PRO A 561 10.50 -7.16 31.08
N ALA A 562 11.76 -6.95 31.46
CA ALA A 562 12.21 -7.07 32.85
C ALA A 562 11.62 -5.99 33.78
N THR A 563 11.57 -6.29 35.08
CA THR A 563 11.05 -5.39 36.10
C THR A 563 11.94 -4.17 36.31
N GLY A 564 11.51 -3.00 35.82
CA GLY A 564 12.18 -1.72 36.08
C GLY A 564 12.13 -0.74 34.90
N ASP A 565 11.73 -1.23 33.73
CA ASP A 565 11.75 -0.47 32.48
C ASP A 565 10.86 0.79 32.45
N LEU A 566 11.35 1.81 31.75
CA LEU A 566 10.71 3.10 31.50
C LEU A 566 10.50 3.39 30.00
N ASP A 567 10.97 2.53 29.09
CA ASP A 567 10.84 2.76 27.64
C ASP A 567 9.36 2.87 27.21
N PRO A 568 9.00 3.82 26.32
CA PRO A 568 7.64 4.01 25.81
C PRO A 568 6.99 2.78 25.15
N TYR A 569 7.78 1.92 24.50
CA TYR A 569 7.28 0.71 23.89
C TYR A 569 7.14 -0.41 24.93
N HIS A 570 8.06 -0.51 25.91
CA HIS A 570 8.15 -1.56 26.94
C HIS A 570 7.09 -1.52 28.07
N ALA A 571 5.85 -1.15 27.74
CA ALA A 571 4.72 -1.09 28.67
C ALA A 571 3.66 -2.17 28.32
N PRO A 572 3.69 -3.40 28.87
CA PRO A 572 2.70 -4.45 28.57
C PRO A 572 1.25 -4.03 28.88
N LEU A 573 1.08 -3.35 30.01
CA LEU A 573 -0.13 -2.62 30.38
C LEU A 573 0.19 -1.13 30.25
N ALA A 574 -0.68 -0.41 29.58
CA ALA A 574 -0.44 0.95 29.11
C ALA A 574 -1.55 1.90 29.60
N GLU A 575 -1.17 3.13 29.91
CA GLU A 575 -2.08 4.22 30.30
C GLU A 575 -1.98 5.38 29.28
N GLY A 576 -3.03 6.20 29.17
CA GLY A 576 -3.10 7.29 28.19
C GLY A 576 -3.17 6.90 26.71
N VAL A 577 -3.26 5.61 26.35
CA VAL A 577 -3.23 5.12 24.95
C VAL A 577 -4.58 5.17 24.22
N THR A 578 -4.57 5.13 22.88
CA THR A 578 -5.78 5.15 22.01
C THR A 578 -6.78 4.04 22.32
N GLY A 579 -6.31 2.82 22.63
CA GLY A 579 -7.18 1.66 22.90
C GLY A 579 -7.56 0.88 21.65
N GLU A 580 -6.72 0.93 20.61
CA GLU A 580 -6.94 0.26 19.32
C GLU A 580 -6.77 -1.27 19.40
N VAL A 581 -7.26 -2.00 18.38
CA VAL A 581 -7.27 -3.48 18.38
C VAL A 581 -6.08 -4.13 17.66
N PHE A 582 -5.36 -3.37 16.84
CA PHE A 582 -4.18 -3.80 16.09
C PHE A 582 -2.89 -3.40 16.80
N PHE A 583 -1.78 -4.10 16.52
CA PHE A 583 -0.46 -3.66 16.95
C PHE A 583 0.64 -4.18 15.99
N PRO A 584 1.45 -3.31 15.37
CA PRO A 584 1.41 -1.84 15.42
C PRO A 584 0.32 -1.23 14.52
N VAL A 585 -0.35 -0.17 14.99
CA VAL A 585 -1.27 0.64 14.16
C VAL A 585 -0.47 1.57 13.25
N SER A 586 0.41 2.38 13.86
CA SER A 586 1.35 3.27 13.20
C SER A 586 2.69 2.54 13.01
N ALA A 587 3.21 2.52 11.79
CA ALA A 587 4.45 1.85 11.43
C ALA A 587 5.20 2.64 10.33
N PRO A 588 6.54 2.67 10.31
CA PRO A 588 7.31 3.33 9.27
C PRO A 588 6.92 2.84 7.88
N HIS A 589 6.86 3.79 6.93
CA HIS A 589 6.59 3.54 5.52
C HIS A 589 5.20 2.93 5.23
N ARG A 590 4.25 3.02 6.18
CA ARG A 590 2.83 2.68 5.99
C ARG A 590 1.98 3.94 5.77
N ALA A 591 0.89 3.83 5.03
CA ALA A 591 -0.12 4.90 5.00
C ALA A 591 -0.79 5.06 6.36
N ARG A 592 -1.02 6.30 6.81
CA ARG A 592 -1.68 6.58 8.08
C ARG A 592 -3.17 6.24 8.01
N SER A 593 -3.78 5.79 9.11
CA SER A 593 -5.23 5.56 9.17
C SER A 593 -6.03 6.87 9.16
N GLU A 594 -7.18 6.90 8.49
CA GLU A 594 -8.17 7.98 8.60
C GLU A 594 -8.90 7.97 9.96
N TYR A 595 -9.12 6.77 10.51
CA TYR A 595 -9.95 6.54 11.68
C TYR A 595 -9.20 5.80 12.78
N TYR A 596 -9.68 5.92 14.02
CA TYR A 596 -9.29 5.00 15.09
C TYR A 596 -9.70 3.57 14.76
N LEU A 597 -8.81 2.62 15.05
CA LEU A 597 -9.10 1.19 14.88
C LEU A 597 -9.53 0.58 16.22
N ALA A 598 -10.56 1.16 16.85
CA ALA A 598 -11.02 0.86 18.22
C ALA A 598 -12.55 0.76 18.34
N ASP A 599 -13.05 0.13 19.40
CA ASP A 599 -14.48 0.10 19.76
C ASP A 599 -14.70 0.62 21.20
N VAL A 600 -14.93 1.93 21.33
CA VAL A 600 -15.81 2.50 22.36
C VAL A 600 -16.32 3.90 21.93
N LYS A 601 -17.46 3.91 21.22
CA LYS A 601 -18.42 5.03 21.13
C LYS A 601 -18.10 6.31 20.33
N SER A 602 -17.05 6.40 19.51
CA SER A 602 -16.83 7.62 18.67
C SER A 602 -16.29 7.46 17.24
N GLY A 603 -15.97 6.26 16.75
CA GLY A 603 -15.54 6.09 15.35
C GLY A 603 -15.23 4.64 14.95
N GLU A 604 -16.19 3.95 14.33
CA GLU A 604 -16.08 2.53 13.98
C GLU A 604 -15.14 2.26 12.79
N ARG A 605 -14.01 1.59 13.04
CA ARG A 605 -13.24 0.80 12.04
C ARG A 605 -12.56 -0.46 12.62
N ALA A 606 -12.95 -0.93 13.80
CA ALA A 606 -12.47 -2.24 14.28
C ALA A 606 -13.07 -3.36 13.40
N PRO A 607 -12.29 -4.36 12.94
CA PRO A 607 -12.80 -5.46 12.14
C PRO A 607 -13.88 -6.27 12.87
N TYR A 608 -14.98 -6.56 12.18
CA TYR A 608 -16.04 -7.40 12.70
C TYR A 608 -16.67 -8.30 11.61
N ILE A 609 -17.37 -9.34 12.07
CA ILE A 609 -18.14 -10.23 11.21
C ILE A 609 -19.60 -9.74 11.16
N GLN A 610 -20.04 -9.29 9.99
CA GLN A 610 -21.42 -8.95 9.71
C GLN A 610 -22.20 -10.21 9.32
N GLN A 611 -22.97 -10.72 10.30
CA GLN A 611 -23.81 -11.93 10.21
C GLN A 611 -23.02 -13.23 9.93
N MET A 612 -23.36 -14.29 10.67
CA MET A 612 -22.90 -15.65 10.40
C MET A 612 -24.13 -16.52 10.17
N ARG A 613 -24.17 -17.28 9.08
CA ARG A 613 -25.24 -18.24 8.79
C ARG A 613 -24.62 -19.58 8.39
N LEU A 614 -25.25 -20.67 8.82
CA LEU A 614 -24.96 -22.02 8.37
C LEU A 614 -26.10 -22.48 7.46
N THR A 615 -25.75 -23.15 6.36
CA THR A 615 -26.68 -23.58 5.32
C THR A 615 -26.33 -24.98 4.83
N SER A 616 -27.33 -25.76 4.43
CA SER A 616 -27.13 -26.99 3.68
C SER A 616 -26.75 -26.70 2.22
N ARG A 617 -26.53 -27.74 1.41
CA ARG A 617 -26.19 -27.62 -0.02
C ARG A 617 -27.23 -26.80 -0.81
N GLY A 618 -28.51 -26.96 -0.51
CA GLY A 618 -29.63 -26.23 -1.11
C GLY A 618 -29.92 -24.84 -0.55
N ASP A 619 -28.95 -24.23 0.16
CA ASP A 619 -29.11 -22.93 0.85
C ASP A 619 -30.19 -22.91 1.95
N THR A 620 -30.66 -24.09 2.40
CA THR A 620 -31.58 -24.19 3.54
C THR A 620 -30.82 -23.85 4.82
N SER A 621 -31.30 -22.86 5.57
CA SER A 621 -30.67 -22.43 6.83
C SER A 621 -30.70 -23.56 7.85
N LEU A 622 -29.53 -23.85 8.44
CA LEU A 622 -29.37 -24.79 9.55
C LEU A 622 -29.23 -24.02 10.86
N ALA A 623 -29.76 -24.56 11.96
CA ALA A 623 -29.62 -23.92 13.26
C ALA A 623 -28.14 -23.80 13.71
N LEU A 624 -27.72 -22.60 14.12
CA LEU A 624 -26.40 -22.38 14.73
C LEU A 624 -26.41 -22.58 16.26
N ASN A 625 -27.56 -22.46 16.92
CA ASN A 625 -27.74 -22.53 18.37
C ASN A 625 -28.93 -23.47 18.70
N GLY A 626 -29.14 -23.78 19.99
CA GLY A 626 -30.22 -24.66 20.44
C GLY A 626 -29.94 -26.14 20.19
N ALA A 627 -30.94 -27.00 20.43
CA ALA A 627 -30.81 -28.46 20.36
C ALA A 627 -30.36 -28.95 18.96
N GLU A 628 -31.06 -28.51 17.91
CA GLU A 628 -30.68 -28.77 16.51
C GLU A 628 -29.28 -28.22 16.19
N GLY A 629 -28.96 -27.03 16.71
CA GLY A 629 -27.63 -26.44 16.54
C GLY A 629 -26.49 -27.27 17.15
N ARG A 630 -26.75 -28.16 18.11
CA ARG A 630 -25.69 -29.02 18.69
C ARG A 630 -25.20 -30.08 17.72
N GLU A 631 -26.05 -30.52 16.80
CA GLU A 631 -25.73 -31.55 15.79
C GLU A 631 -24.98 -30.97 14.57
N ASN A 632 -24.97 -29.63 14.47
CA ASN A 632 -24.31 -28.89 13.41
C ASN A 632 -22.87 -28.49 13.76
N PRO A 633 -21.96 -28.36 12.77
CA PRO A 633 -20.59 -27.92 12.99
C PRO A 633 -20.52 -26.47 13.51
N LYS A 634 -19.42 -26.13 14.18
CA LYS A 634 -19.19 -24.78 14.76
C LYS A 634 -17.89 -24.17 14.25
N ILE A 635 -17.96 -22.94 13.72
CA ILE A 635 -16.80 -22.05 13.51
C ILE A 635 -16.52 -21.31 14.83
N VAL A 636 -15.26 -21.32 15.27
CA VAL A 636 -14.82 -20.80 16.57
C VAL A 636 -13.49 -20.06 16.42
N ALA A 637 -13.38 -18.84 16.98
CA ALA A 637 -12.14 -18.09 16.99
C ALA A 637 -11.06 -18.74 17.90
N PRO A 638 -9.77 -18.57 17.59
CA PRO A 638 -8.68 -19.08 18.42
C PRO A 638 -8.74 -18.61 19.87
N GLY A 639 -8.27 -19.46 20.80
CA GLY A 639 -8.16 -19.13 22.23
C GLY A 639 -9.47 -19.07 23.02
N VAL A 640 -10.64 -19.10 22.37
CA VAL A 640 -11.97 -19.11 23.03
C VAL A 640 -12.13 -20.35 23.91
N ALA A 641 -12.59 -20.21 25.15
CA ALA A 641 -12.77 -21.34 26.08
C ALA A 641 -13.77 -22.39 25.54
N LEU A 642 -13.43 -23.68 25.57
CA LEU A 642 -14.25 -24.75 24.96
C LEU A 642 -15.54 -25.05 25.71
N ALA A 643 -15.60 -24.76 27.01
CA ALA A 643 -16.86 -24.73 27.76
C ALA A 643 -17.92 -23.82 27.09
N SER A 644 -17.49 -22.77 26.37
CA SER A 644 -18.38 -21.87 25.65
C SER A 644 -18.95 -22.45 24.34
N LEU A 645 -18.50 -23.63 23.87
CA LEU A 645 -19.17 -24.34 22.77
C LEU A 645 -20.57 -24.80 23.17
N ASP A 646 -20.73 -25.21 24.43
CA ASP A 646 -22.03 -25.52 25.02
C ASP A 646 -22.78 -24.26 25.50
N GLU A 647 -22.14 -23.09 25.52
CA GLU A 647 -22.82 -21.80 25.71
C GLU A 647 -23.33 -21.23 24.38
N LEU A 648 -22.59 -21.35 23.28
CA LEU A 648 -23.08 -21.09 21.91
C LEU A 648 -24.40 -21.83 21.66
N ASP A 649 -24.48 -23.10 22.08
CA ASP A 649 -25.70 -23.91 22.02
C ASP A 649 -26.86 -23.36 22.89
N LYS A 650 -26.58 -22.56 23.94
CA LYS A 650 -27.57 -22.00 24.88
C LYS A 650 -27.97 -20.55 24.57
N VAL A 651 -27.24 -19.80 23.75
CA VAL A 651 -27.52 -18.37 23.50
C VAL A 651 -28.85 -18.20 22.73
N ARG A 652 -29.87 -17.80 23.48
CA ARG A 652 -31.16 -17.29 23.00
C ARG A 652 -31.42 -15.93 23.68
N ASN A 653 -31.25 -14.85 22.91
CA ASN A 653 -31.51 -13.43 23.21
C ASN A 653 -30.40 -12.60 23.88
N ASP A 654 -30.37 -11.34 23.44
CA ASP A 654 -29.68 -10.13 23.91
C ASP A 654 -29.07 -10.14 25.33
N LYS A 655 -27.72 -10.10 25.39
CA LYS A 655 -26.86 -9.21 26.23
C LYS A 655 -25.44 -9.76 26.45
N GLN A 656 -25.19 -11.04 26.18
CA GLN A 656 -23.82 -11.58 26.19
C GLN A 656 -23.07 -11.14 24.93
N LYS A 657 -21.77 -10.83 25.07
CA LYS A 657 -20.90 -10.54 23.91
C LYS A 657 -20.98 -11.73 22.94
N PRO A 658 -21.16 -11.52 21.62
CA PRO A 658 -21.11 -12.63 20.68
C PRO A 658 -19.74 -13.30 20.79
N LEU A 659 -19.74 -14.59 21.11
CA LEU A 659 -18.52 -15.40 21.11
C LEU A 659 -17.92 -15.34 19.70
N GLY A 660 -16.63 -15.07 19.61
CA GLY A 660 -15.96 -14.81 18.35
C GLY A 660 -16.06 -16.01 17.42
N PHE A 661 -16.79 -15.88 16.32
CA PHE A 661 -16.84 -16.89 15.28
C PHE A 661 -15.48 -17.00 14.57
N VAL A 662 -14.93 -15.85 14.15
CA VAL A 662 -13.68 -15.75 13.40
C VAL A 662 -12.77 -14.76 14.12
N GLY A 663 -11.52 -15.14 14.35
CA GLY A 663 -10.51 -14.29 15.00
C GLY A 663 -9.70 -13.54 13.96
N PHE A 664 -9.85 -12.22 13.89
CA PHE A 664 -9.07 -11.37 12.99
C PHE A 664 -7.58 -11.37 13.35
N SER A 665 -6.74 -11.40 12.33
CA SER A 665 -5.31 -11.07 12.42
C SER A 665 -5.14 -9.59 12.73
N LYS A 666 -4.11 -9.26 13.51
CA LYS A 666 -3.94 -7.94 14.15
C LYS A 666 -2.54 -7.35 13.96
N GLU A 667 -1.71 -8.01 13.15
CA GLU A 667 -0.33 -7.62 12.81
C GLU A 667 -0.29 -6.44 11.85
N ASP A 668 -1.21 -6.43 10.87
CA ASP A 668 -1.34 -5.37 9.88
C ASP A 668 -2.83 -5.06 9.67
N PRO A 669 -3.27 -3.79 9.82
CA PRO A 669 -4.66 -3.43 9.57
C PRO A 669 -5.04 -3.41 8.08
N THR A 670 -4.08 -3.26 7.17
CA THR A 670 -4.33 -3.05 5.74
C THR A 670 -4.90 -4.28 5.02
N VAL A 671 -4.64 -5.49 5.54
CA VAL A 671 -5.11 -6.75 4.92
C VAL A 671 -6.62 -6.98 5.04
N VAL A 672 -7.29 -6.37 6.02
CA VAL A 672 -8.72 -6.60 6.25
C VAL A 672 -9.54 -5.94 5.15
N VAL A 673 -10.17 -6.77 4.31
CA VAL A 673 -11.09 -6.32 3.23
C VAL A 673 -12.56 -6.42 3.65
N ASP A 674 -13.38 -5.50 3.15
CA ASP A 674 -14.85 -5.56 3.29
C ASP A 674 -15.43 -6.45 2.18
N GLN A 675 -15.72 -7.73 2.45
CA GLN A 675 -16.33 -8.64 1.47
C GLN A 675 -17.18 -9.75 2.10
N GLY A 676 -17.97 -10.44 1.27
CA GLY A 676 -18.63 -11.70 1.62
C GLY A 676 -17.67 -12.89 1.50
N TRP A 677 -17.82 -13.88 2.38
CA TRP A 677 -17.04 -15.10 2.47
C TRP A 677 -17.93 -16.33 2.56
N VAL A 678 -17.47 -17.40 1.94
CA VAL A 678 -18.09 -18.72 1.91
C VAL A 678 -17.06 -19.73 2.43
N THR A 679 -17.39 -20.43 3.52
CA THR A 679 -16.62 -21.57 4.04
C THR A 679 -17.44 -22.84 3.90
N GLN A 680 -17.12 -23.65 2.89
CA GLN A 680 -17.92 -24.80 2.43
C GLN A 680 -17.16 -26.12 2.61
N PHE A 681 -17.84 -27.14 3.16
CA PHE A 681 -17.31 -28.49 3.25
C PHE A 681 -17.35 -29.19 1.88
N GLU A 682 -16.19 -29.66 1.44
CA GLU A 682 -15.94 -30.17 0.08
C GLU A 682 -16.34 -29.21 -1.06
N GLY A 683 -16.01 -27.93 -0.86
CA GLY A 683 -16.21 -26.88 -1.85
C GLY A 683 -15.43 -27.09 -3.15
N SER A 684 -15.97 -26.58 -4.25
CA SER A 684 -15.28 -26.54 -5.54
C SER A 684 -14.22 -25.44 -5.59
N ILE A 685 -13.03 -25.78 -6.09
CA ILE A 685 -11.96 -24.82 -6.39
C ILE A 685 -12.49 -23.87 -7.47
N PRO A 686 -12.47 -22.53 -7.25
CA PRO A 686 -12.90 -21.58 -8.28
C PRO A 686 -12.14 -21.74 -9.59
N THR A 687 -12.73 -21.25 -10.68
CA THR A 687 -12.15 -21.23 -12.05
C THR A 687 -11.93 -22.58 -12.73
N LEU A 688 -11.76 -23.68 -11.98
CA LEU A 688 -11.65 -25.06 -12.51
C LEU A 688 -13.02 -25.75 -12.73
N ASP A 689 -14.14 -25.02 -12.71
CA ASP A 689 -15.49 -25.57 -12.89
C ASP A 689 -15.85 -25.69 -14.37
N GLY A 690 -16.06 -26.92 -14.86
CA GLY A 690 -16.35 -27.21 -16.26
C GLY A 690 -15.11 -27.29 -17.17
N ALA A 691 -13.91 -27.38 -16.57
CA ALA A 691 -12.64 -27.59 -17.27
C ALA A 691 -12.70 -28.92 -18.04
N LEU A 692 -12.14 -28.96 -19.26
CA LEU A 692 -12.19 -30.12 -20.16
C LEU A 692 -10.85 -30.84 -20.14
N ALA A 693 -10.84 -32.15 -19.86
CA ALA A 693 -9.63 -32.98 -19.90
C ALA A 693 -9.81 -34.20 -20.80
N THR A 694 -8.75 -34.58 -21.50
CA THR A 694 -8.63 -35.89 -22.16
C THR A 694 -8.18 -36.93 -21.12
N LEU A 695 -8.87 -38.07 -21.07
CA LEU A 695 -8.61 -39.17 -20.16
C LEU A 695 -7.69 -40.20 -20.83
N ALA A 696 -6.58 -40.54 -20.20
CA ALA A 696 -5.63 -41.57 -20.62
C ALA A 696 -5.27 -42.51 -19.47
N THR A 697 -4.54 -43.58 -19.75
CA THR A 697 -3.87 -44.42 -18.74
C THR A 697 -2.52 -44.87 -19.30
N GLU A 698 -1.52 -44.96 -18.43
CA GLU A 698 -0.16 -45.42 -18.74
C GLU A 698 0.19 -46.72 -17.97
N ASP A 699 -0.71 -47.17 -17.09
CA ASP A 699 -0.48 -48.20 -16.08
C ASP A 699 -1.58 -49.28 -16.06
N ASP A 700 -2.15 -49.57 -17.23
CA ASP A 700 -3.24 -50.55 -17.41
C ASP A 700 -4.41 -50.30 -16.45
N PHE A 701 -4.93 -49.07 -16.44
CA PHE A 701 -6.07 -48.65 -15.61
C PHE A 701 -5.87 -48.77 -14.09
N GLN A 702 -4.63 -48.82 -13.61
CA GLN A 702 -4.34 -48.65 -12.19
C GLN A 702 -4.57 -47.20 -11.74
N SER A 703 -4.37 -46.24 -12.65
CA SER A 703 -4.79 -44.84 -12.55
C SER A 703 -5.32 -44.30 -13.89
N LEU A 704 -5.92 -43.11 -13.86
CA LEU A 704 -6.22 -42.32 -15.05
C LEU A 704 -5.42 -41.01 -15.03
N THR A 705 -4.91 -40.62 -16.18
CA THR A 705 -4.29 -39.30 -16.38
C THR A 705 -5.30 -38.41 -17.10
N LEU A 706 -5.68 -37.31 -16.46
CA LEU A 706 -6.52 -36.25 -17.03
C LEU A 706 -5.59 -35.13 -17.49
N THR A 707 -5.50 -34.93 -18.80
CA THR A 707 -4.66 -33.87 -19.40
C THR A 707 -5.53 -32.71 -19.84
N ALA A 708 -5.23 -31.51 -19.33
CA ALA A 708 -5.92 -30.27 -19.66
C ALA A 708 -4.87 -29.16 -19.81
N GLU A 709 -4.30 -29.06 -21.01
CA GLU A 709 -3.27 -28.06 -21.31
C GLU A 709 -3.84 -26.64 -21.15
N GLY A 710 -3.14 -25.80 -20.38
CA GLY A 710 -3.60 -24.46 -20.00
C GLY A 710 -4.57 -24.40 -18.80
N ALA A 711 -4.87 -25.53 -18.13
CA ALA A 711 -5.64 -25.52 -16.89
C ALA A 711 -4.86 -25.01 -15.66
N HIS A 712 -3.53 -24.91 -15.74
CA HIS A 712 -2.62 -24.33 -14.73
C HIS A 712 -2.95 -24.72 -13.28
N PHE A 713 -3.12 -26.02 -13.03
CA PHE A 713 -3.66 -26.57 -11.78
C PHE A 713 -2.93 -26.09 -10.52
N CYS A 714 -1.60 -25.91 -10.60
CA CYS A 714 -0.81 -25.45 -9.44
C CYS A 714 -1.15 -24.00 -9.09
N SER A 715 -1.38 -23.15 -10.10
CA SER A 715 -1.77 -21.73 -9.93
C SER A 715 -3.21 -21.54 -9.41
N HIS A 716 -3.99 -22.62 -9.32
CA HIS A 716 -5.33 -22.62 -8.73
C HIS A 716 -5.42 -23.35 -7.38
N GLY A 717 -4.30 -23.85 -6.85
CA GLY A 717 -4.25 -24.38 -5.49
C GLY A 717 -4.71 -25.82 -5.31
N VAL A 718 -4.60 -26.65 -6.34
CA VAL A 718 -4.90 -28.10 -6.26
C VAL A 718 -3.87 -28.81 -5.35
N GLU A 719 -4.35 -29.58 -4.38
CA GLU A 719 -3.54 -30.39 -3.45
C GLU A 719 -3.66 -31.90 -3.75
N ASP A 720 -2.53 -32.56 -4.01
CA ASP A 720 -2.48 -34.01 -4.22
C ASP A 720 -2.52 -34.83 -2.92
N LEU A 721 -2.53 -36.17 -3.05
CA LEU A 721 -2.64 -37.09 -1.92
C LEU A 721 -1.44 -37.01 -0.95
N ASP A 722 -0.24 -36.66 -1.40
CA ASP A 722 0.92 -36.52 -0.52
C ASP A 722 0.89 -35.19 0.24
N GLN A 723 0.45 -34.10 -0.41
CA GLN A 723 0.17 -32.83 0.27
C GLN A 723 -0.94 -33.00 1.32
N GLY A 724 -2.00 -33.75 0.98
CA GLY A 724 -3.08 -34.12 1.89
C GLY A 724 -2.61 -34.92 3.11
N ARG A 725 -1.72 -35.91 2.92
CA ARG A 725 -1.08 -36.67 4.01
C ARG A 725 -0.26 -35.77 4.93
N ALA A 726 0.62 -34.94 4.39
CA ALA A 726 1.44 -34.04 5.19
C ALA A 726 0.61 -33.10 6.08
N ARG A 727 -0.53 -32.63 5.55
CA ARG A 727 -1.51 -31.85 6.32
C ARG A 727 -2.15 -32.66 7.45
N VAL A 728 -2.51 -33.92 7.18
CA VAL A 728 -3.07 -34.83 8.19
C VAL A 728 -2.06 -35.21 9.27
N ASP A 729 -0.78 -35.39 8.94
CA ASP A 729 0.25 -35.73 9.92
C ASP A 729 0.43 -34.59 10.94
N ALA A 730 0.49 -33.34 10.47
CA ALA A 730 0.53 -32.16 11.34
C ALA A 730 -0.75 -32.02 12.20
N PHE A 731 -1.93 -32.19 11.59
CA PHE A 731 -3.22 -32.14 12.29
C PHE A 731 -3.35 -33.25 13.35
N SER A 732 -2.91 -34.47 13.06
CA SER A 732 -3.00 -35.63 13.94
C SER A 732 -2.06 -35.52 15.14
N ALA A 733 -0.87 -34.94 14.95
CA ALA A 733 0.06 -34.66 16.05
C ALA A 733 -0.54 -33.69 17.08
N GLU A 734 -1.16 -32.60 16.60
CA GLU A 734 -1.84 -31.61 17.44
C GLU A 734 -3.08 -32.18 18.14
N LEU A 735 -3.88 -33.04 17.49
CA LEU A 735 -4.98 -33.76 18.15
C LEU A 735 -4.47 -34.66 19.27
N GLY A 736 -3.41 -35.42 19.00
CA GLY A 736 -2.78 -36.32 19.98
C GLY A 736 -2.27 -35.58 21.22
N GLY A 737 -1.60 -34.43 21.02
CA GLY A 737 -1.17 -33.55 22.11
C GLY A 737 -2.31 -32.99 22.97
N ARG A 738 -3.55 -33.02 22.46
CA ARG A 738 -4.77 -32.57 23.14
C ARG A 738 -5.66 -33.72 23.64
N GLY A 739 -5.20 -34.98 23.51
CA GLY A 739 -5.99 -36.16 23.89
C GLY A 739 -7.25 -36.39 23.06
N LEU A 740 -7.37 -35.77 21.89
CA LEU A 740 -8.51 -35.93 20.99
C LEU A 740 -8.29 -37.11 20.02
N PRO A 741 -9.33 -37.89 19.70
CA PRO A 741 -9.20 -39.03 18.80
C PRO A 741 -8.94 -38.56 17.36
N VAL A 742 -7.97 -39.17 16.68
CA VAL A 742 -7.75 -38.96 15.24
C VAL A 742 -8.81 -39.77 14.46
N PRO A 743 -9.56 -39.15 13.52
CA PRO A 743 -10.51 -39.88 12.68
C PRO A 743 -9.85 -41.02 11.88
N PRO A 744 -10.51 -42.19 11.75
CA PRO A 744 -9.92 -43.34 11.08
C PRO A 744 -9.62 -43.06 9.60
N ASN A 745 -8.46 -43.56 9.15
CA ASN A 745 -7.94 -43.47 7.78
C ASN A 745 -7.83 -42.04 7.21
N LEU A 746 -7.80 -40.98 8.04
CA LEU A 746 -7.88 -39.58 7.60
C LEU A 746 -6.84 -39.21 6.51
N SER A 747 -5.64 -39.79 6.58
CA SER A 747 -4.54 -39.61 5.61
C SER A 747 -4.77 -40.24 4.22
N GLN A 748 -5.88 -40.96 4.05
CA GLN A 748 -6.39 -41.43 2.76
C GLN A 748 -7.68 -40.71 2.34
N ARG A 749 -8.23 -39.84 3.20
CA ARG A 749 -9.53 -39.16 2.97
C ARG A 749 -9.36 -37.68 2.65
N VAL A 750 -8.32 -37.05 3.19
CA VAL A 750 -7.93 -35.67 2.91
C VAL A 750 -7.09 -35.65 1.63
N VAL A 751 -7.72 -35.31 0.51
CA VAL A 751 -7.13 -35.26 -0.84
C VAL A 751 -8.09 -34.53 -1.78
N ASP A 752 -7.61 -33.71 -2.71
CA ASP A 752 -8.51 -33.12 -3.70
C ASP A 752 -9.00 -34.18 -4.70
N TYR A 753 -10.19 -33.98 -5.26
CA TYR A 753 -10.78 -34.92 -6.20
C TYR A 753 -11.47 -34.23 -7.37
N VAL A 754 -11.48 -34.94 -8.49
CA VAL A 754 -12.18 -34.59 -9.71
C VAL A 754 -13.62 -35.09 -9.60
N GLU A 755 -14.60 -34.19 -9.70
CA GLU A 755 -16.01 -34.52 -9.96
C GLU A 755 -16.23 -34.40 -11.47
N ILE A 756 -16.56 -35.50 -12.17
CA ILE A 756 -16.96 -35.46 -13.58
C ILE A 756 -18.39 -34.92 -13.68
N VAL A 757 -18.55 -33.81 -14.42
CA VAL A 757 -19.81 -33.05 -14.52
C VAL A 757 -20.49 -33.17 -15.88
N ASP A 758 -19.89 -33.86 -16.86
CA ASP A 758 -20.54 -34.16 -18.13
C ASP A 758 -21.67 -35.18 -17.97
N ASP A 759 -22.77 -34.93 -18.68
CA ASP A 759 -23.81 -35.93 -18.93
C ASP A 759 -23.26 -37.09 -19.77
N LEU A 760 -23.79 -38.30 -19.59
CA LEU A 760 -23.49 -39.40 -20.50
C LEU A 760 -24.10 -39.15 -21.88
N LEU A 761 -23.42 -39.60 -22.95
CA LEU A 761 -23.99 -39.56 -24.30
C LEU A 761 -25.35 -40.28 -24.37
N PRO A 762 -26.30 -39.81 -25.21
CA PRO A 762 -27.59 -40.46 -25.38
C PRO A 762 -27.46 -41.97 -25.75
N PRO A 763 -28.41 -42.83 -25.37
CA PRO A 763 -28.34 -44.28 -25.64
C PRO A 763 -28.32 -44.65 -27.13
N THR A 764 -28.63 -43.70 -28.00
CA THR A 764 -28.63 -43.83 -29.47
C THR A 764 -27.33 -43.33 -30.12
N ASP A 765 -26.37 -42.84 -29.34
CA ASP A 765 -25.13 -42.28 -29.89
C ASP A 765 -24.25 -43.35 -30.56
N PRO A 766 -23.68 -43.11 -31.76
CA PRO A 766 -22.79 -44.05 -32.42
C PRO A 766 -21.57 -44.48 -31.59
N TYR A 767 -21.09 -43.65 -30.65
CA TYR A 767 -19.94 -43.94 -29.80
C TYR A 767 -20.05 -45.29 -29.07
N TRP A 768 -21.26 -45.68 -28.63
CA TRP A 768 -21.47 -46.94 -27.92
C TRP A 768 -21.15 -48.19 -28.76
N LEU A 769 -21.07 -48.07 -30.08
CA LEU A 769 -20.69 -49.13 -31.03
C LEU A 769 -19.17 -49.19 -31.27
N GLU A 770 -18.39 -48.18 -30.87
CA GLU A 770 -16.95 -48.15 -31.10
C GLU A 770 -16.23 -49.23 -30.28
N ASP A 771 -15.18 -49.82 -30.87
CA ASP A 771 -14.26 -50.67 -30.13
C ASP A 771 -13.17 -49.81 -29.49
N GLN A 772 -13.03 -49.94 -28.18
CA GLN A 772 -12.21 -49.07 -27.33
C GLN A 772 -11.56 -49.94 -26.25
N ALA A 773 -10.26 -49.79 -26.03
CA ALA A 773 -9.49 -50.66 -25.11
C ALA A 773 -9.97 -50.64 -23.65
N CYS A 774 -10.77 -49.64 -23.26
CA CYS A 774 -11.39 -49.56 -21.94
C CYS A 774 -12.67 -50.42 -21.77
N TRP A 775 -13.23 -50.99 -22.84
CA TRP A 775 -14.30 -51.98 -22.74
C TRP A 775 -13.72 -53.33 -22.31
N THR A 776 -13.60 -53.53 -21.00
CA THR A 776 -12.96 -54.72 -20.42
C THR A 776 -13.96 -55.81 -20.01
N GLY A 777 -13.50 -57.06 -19.93
CA GLY A 777 -14.33 -58.20 -19.52
C GLY A 777 -15.55 -58.41 -20.43
N ASP A 778 -16.72 -58.61 -19.82
CA ASP A 778 -17.97 -58.84 -20.57
C ASP A 778 -18.40 -57.63 -21.42
N LEU A 779 -17.99 -56.41 -21.04
CA LEU A 779 -18.29 -55.18 -21.79
C LEU A 779 -17.56 -55.07 -23.13
N ALA A 780 -16.44 -55.78 -23.29
CA ALA A 780 -15.72 -55.90 -24.56
C ALA A 780 -16.63 -56.40 -25.68
N LYS A 781 -17.53 -57.34 -25.35
CA LYS A 781 -18.45 -58.02 -26.28
C LYS A 781 -19.91 -57.61 -26.10
N ALA A 782 -20.19 -56.65 -25.24
CA ALA A 782 -21.55 -56.18 -24.95
C ALA A 782 -22.10 -55.30 -26.09
N SER A 783 -23.41 -55.30 -26.25
CA SER A 783 -24.10 -54.39 -27.18
C SER A 783 -24.04 -52.94 -26.70
N ALA A 784 -24.24 -51.98 -27.63
CA ALA A 784 -24.32 -50.56 -27.32
C ALA A 784 -25.30 -50.25 -26.16
N THR A 785 -26.49 -50.86 -26.19
CA THR A 785 -27.50 -50.71 -25.13
C THR A 785 -27.02 -51.22 -23.78
N GLN A 786 -26.26 -52.32 -23.73
CA GLN A 786 -25.70 -52.85 -22.50
C GLN A 786 -24.55 -51.97 -21.96
N ARG A 787 -23.69 -51.45 -22.84
CA ARG A 787 -22.63 -50.49 -22.47
C ARG A 787 -23.23 -49.22 -21.87
N PHE A 788 -24.19 -48.60 -22.56
CA PHE A 788 -24.94 -47.46 -22.03
C PHE A 788 -25.61 -47.77 -20.70
N ALA A 789 -26.33 -48.90 -20.59
CA ALA A 789 -27.07 -49.25 -19.37
C ALA A 789 -26.16 -49.37 -18.14
N VAL A 790 -24.96 -49.96 -18.28
CA VAL A 790 -23.97 -50.05 -17.20
C VAL A 790 -23.38 -48.68 -16.86
N CYS A 791 -23.08 -47.84 -17.85
CA CYS A 791 -22.64 -46.46 -17.62
C CYS A 791 -23.70 -45.66 -16.86
N ASN A 792 -24.94 -45.67 -17.34
CA ASN A 792 -26.08 -44.99 -16.73
C ASN A 792 -26.32 -45.47 -15.31
N GLN A 793 -26.39 -46.79 -15.07
CA GLN A 793 -26.54 -47.35 -13.73
C GLN A 793 -25.40 -46.96 -12.77
N THR A 794 -24.17 -46.82 -13.28
CA THR A 794 -22.99 -46.51 -12.46
C THR A 794 -22.90 -45.02 -12.12
N PHE A 795 -23.07 -44.14 -13.11
CA PHE A 795 -22.76 -42.71 -12.98
C PHE A 795 -23.99 -41.80 -12.84
N ASP A 796 -25.16 -42.21 -13.34
CA ASP A 796 -26.39 -41.40 -13.36
C ASP A 796 -27.60 -42.06 -12.67
N GLY A 797 -27.45 -43.31 -12.18
CA GLY A 797 -28.50 -44.00 -11.43
C GLY A 797 -28.83 -43.30 -10.11
N ASP A 798 -30.10 -43.37 -9.70
CA ASP A 798 -30.61 -42.75 -8.47
C ASP A 798 -29.87 -43.24 -7.23
N PHE A 799 -28.96 -42.41 -6.72
CA PHE A 799 -28.36 -42.59 -5.40
C PHE A 799 -29.31 -42.02 -4.34
N GLU A 800 -30.32 -42.81 -3.93
CA GLU A 800 -31.14 -42.48 -2.77
C GLU A 800 -30.28 -42.47 -1.50
N PRO A 801 -30.11 -41.33 -0.80
CA PRO A 801 -29.45 -41.31 0.50
C PRO A 801 -30.34 -42.00 1.55
N PRO A 802 -29.78 -42.48 2.68
CA PRO A 802 -30.58 -42.94 3.81
C PRO A 802 -31.58 -41.84 4.25
N PRO A 803 -32.85 -42.18 4.56
CA PRO A 803 -33.93 -41.21 4.73
C PRO A 803 -33.79 -40.25 5.93
N GLU A 804 -32.72 -40.36 6.71
CA GLU A 804 -32.44 -39.58 7.93
C GLU A 804 -31.45 -38.42 7.72
N VAL A 805 -30.90 -38.21 6.51
CA VAL A 805 -29.70 -37.36 6.33
C VAL A 805 -29.86 -36.13 5.43
N ASN A 806 -30.69 -36.13 4.37
CA ASN A 806 -30.92 -34.92 3.55
C ASN A 806 -32.15 -35.07 2.61
N PRO A 807 -32.93 -34.00 2.36
CA PRO A 807 -34.01 -34.00 1.37
C PRO A 807 -33.55 -33.70 -0.08
N GLU A 808 -32.24 -33.67 -0.36
CA GLU A 808 -31.69 -33.31 -1.67
C GLU A 808 -30.76 -34.39 -2.26
N PRO A 809 -30.74 -34.60 -3.60
CA PRO A 809 -29.87 -35.57 -4.24
C PRO A 809 -28.38 -35.21 -4.07
N LEU A 810 -27.60 -36.10 -3.46
CA LEU A 810 -26.14 -35.98 -3.42
C LEU A 810 -25.53 -36.21 -4.82
N PRO A 811 -24.34 -35.67 -5.15
CA PRO A 811 -23.67 -36.03 -6.39
C PRO A 811 -23.30 -37.52 -6.32
N ASN A 812 -23.46 -38.26 -7.44
CA ASN A 812 -23.16 -39.68 -7.45
C ASN A 812 -21.66 -39.89 -7.13
N PRO A 813 -21.32 -40.59 -6.03
CA PRO A 813 -19.93 -40.73 -5.59
C PRO A 813 -19.04 -41.49 -6.57
N ASN A 814 -19.62 -42.25 -7.52
CA ASN A 814 -18.86 -42.90 -8.59
C ASN A 814 -18.27 -41.90 -9.59
N ARG A 815 -18.80 -40.67 -9.68
CA ARG A 815 -18.25 -39.58 -10.51
C ARG A 815 -17.04 -38.88 -9.85
N HIS A 816 -16.60 -39.32 -8.66
CA HIS A 816 -15.54 -38.69 -7.87
C HIS A 816 -14.22 -39.48 -7.90
N PHE A 817 -13.13 -38.86 -8.36
CA PHE A 817 -11.83 -39.50 -8.56
C PHE A 817 -10.73 -38.74 -7.77
N PRO A 818 -10.16 -39.30 -6.69
CA PRO A 818 -9.11 -38.64 -5.91
C PRO A 818 -7.83 -38.44 -6.71
N ILE A 819 -7.21 -37.27 -6.55
CA ILE A 819 -5.96 -36.88 -7.21
C ILE A 819 -4.79 -37.49 -6.44
N LEU A 820 -4.11 -38.47 -7.06
CA LEU A 820 -2.89 -39.07 -6.51
C LEU A 820 -1.70 -38.12 -6.64
N GLU A 821 -1.56 -37.51 -7.82
CA GLU A 821 -0.46 -36.60 -8.19
C GLU A 821 -1.04 -35.45 -9.01
N ALA A 822 -0.62 -34.21 -8.72
CA ALA A 822 -1.02 -33.02 -9.48
C ALA A 822 0.19 -32.38 -10.16
N TYR A 823 0.04 -32.02 -11.44
CA TYR A 823 1.01 -31.27 -12.23
C TYR A 823 0.29 -30.08 -12.90
N ASP A 824 1.03 -29.06 -13.33
CA ASP A 824 0.43 -27.80 -13.83
C ASP A 824 -0.53 -27.99 -15.03
N GLY A 825 -0.30 -28.99 -15.89
CA GLY A 825 -1.15 -29.32 -17.05
C GLY A 825 -1.87 -30.68 -16.99
N LYS A 826 -1.67 -31.50 -15.95
CA LYS A 826 -2.29 -32.83 -15.84
C LYS A 826 -2.51 -33.29 -14.40
N LEU A 827 -3.55 -34.09 -14.19
CA LEU A 827 -3.85 -34.74 -12.90
C LEU A 827 -3.80 -36.26 -13.07
N ARG A 828 -3.12 -36.97 -12.17
CA ARG A 828 -3.20 -38.43 -12.08
C ARG A 828 -4.21 -38.80 -11.00
N VAL A 829 -5.31 -39.44 -11.37
CA VAL A 829 -6.42 -39.75 -10.47
C VAL A 829 -6.62 -41.26 -10.30
N SER A 830 -7.24 -41.63 -9.18
CA SER A 830 -7.62 -43.00 -8.84
C SER A 830 -9.12 -43.07 -8.55
N ARG A 831 -9.58 -44.12 -7.88
CA ARG A 831 -10.94 -44.25 -7.34
C ARG A 831 -10.98 -44.06 -5.83
N PHE A 832 -12.14 -43.66 -5.33
CA PHE A 832 -12.48 -43.88 -3.93
C PHE A 832 -12.93 -45.34 -3.69
N TYR A 833 -12.68 -45.85 -2.49
CA TYR A 833 -13.26 -47.09 -1.97
C TYR A 833 -14.09 -46.81 -0.72
N ALA A 834 -15.30 -47.34 -0.68
CA ALA A 834 -16.13 -47.45 0.52
C ALA A 834 -16.66 -48.88 0.58
N LYS A 835 -16.71 -49.47 1.79
CA LYS A 835 -17.14 -50.85 1.99
C LYS A 835 -18.68 -50.99 1.92
N ASP A 836 -19.36 -49.97 2.41
CA ASP A 836 -20.81 -49.83 2.53
C ASP A 836 -21.16 -48.33 2.66
N ALA A 837 -22.44 -47.98 2.69
CA ALA A 837 -22.90 -46.59 2.79
C ALA A 837 -22.59 -45.88 4.11
N LEU A 838 -22.13 -46.62 5.14
CA LEU A 838 -21.77 -46.08 6.46
C LEU A 838 -20.25 -45.90 6.62
N THR A 839 -19.46 -46.57 5.78
CA THR A 839 -17.99 -46.51 5.79
C THR A 839 -17.49 -45.28 5.03
N PRO A 840 -16.72 -44.37 5.67
CA PRO A 840 -16.16 -43.22 4.96
C PRO A 840 -15.27 -43.62 3.79
N ARG A 841 -15.45 -42.96 2.65
CA ARG A 841 -14.67 -43.23 1.43
C ARG A 841 -13.19 -42.89 1.62
N VAL A 842 -12.30 -43.77 1.15
CA VAL A 842 -10.82 -43.61 1.19
C VAL A 842 -10.24 -43.66 -0.23
N ALA A 843 -9.22 -42.86 -0.50
CA ALA A 843 -8.50 -42.89 -1.77
C ALA A 843 -7.61 -44.14 -1.86
N VAL A 844 -7.83 -44.94 -2.91
CA VAL A 844 -6.97 -46.09 -3.23
C VAL A 844 -5.76 -45.60 -4.01
N ARG A 845 -4.56 -46.14 -3.76
CA ARG A 845 -3.38 -45.86 -4.60
C ARG A 845 -3.56 -46.47 -6.00
N ALA A 846 -2.63 -46.23 -6.91
CA ALA A 846 -2.62 -46.94 -8.19
C ALA A 846 -2.34 -48.43 -7.94
N GLU A 847 -3.32 -49.29 -8.22
CA GLU A 847 -3.24 -50.75 -8.04
C GLU A 847 -4.23 -51.49 -8.94
N ALA A 848 -3.98 -52.79 -9.17
CA ALA A 848 -4.78 -53.62 -10.08
C ALA A 848 -6.27 -53.77 -9.69
N THR A 849 -6.67 -53.43 -8.46
CA THR A 849 -8.11 -53.46 -8.09
C THR A 849 -8.92 -52.33 -8.72
N ASN A 850 -8.25 -51.29 -9.24
CA ASN A 850 -8.90 -50.11 -9.83
C ASN A 850 -9.37 -50.33 -11.28
N GLN A 851 -8.78 -51.31 -11.97
CA GLN A 851 -8.85 -51.45 -13.43
C GLN A 851 -10.27 -51.40 -13.98
N LYS A 852 -11.19 -52.19 -13.42
CA LYS A 852 -12.58 -52.26 -13.89
C LYS A 852 -13.30 -50.90 -13.77
N SER A 853 -13.12 -50.20 -12.66
CA SER A 853 -13.79 -48.92 -12.40
C SER A 853 -13.20 -47.79 -13.26
N LEU A 854 -11.88 -47.74 -13.41
CA LEU A 854 -11.20 -46.69 -14.16
C LEU A 854 -11.30 -46.88 -15.68
N ALA A 855 -11.27 -48.13 -16.16
CA ALA A 855 -11.60 -48.44 -17.54
C ALA A 855 -13.04 -48.05 -17.87
N LEU A 856 -14.00 -48.45 -17.02
CA LEU A 856 -15.40 -48.06 -17.19
C LEU A 856 -15.57 -46.53 -17.22
N ALA A 857 -14.91 -45.78 -16.34
CA ALA A 857 -14.98 -44.32 -16.35
C ALA A 857 -14.45 -43.70 -17.68
N LYS A 858 -13.26 -44.09 -18.16
CA LYS A 858 -12.71 -43.60 -19.44
C LYS A 858 -13.67 -43.87 -20.61
N CYS A 859 -14.28 -45.06 -20.63
CA CYS A 859 -15.18 -45.47 -21.69
C CYS A 859 -16.57 -44.82 -21.59
N CYS A 860 -17.15 -44.68 -20.40
CA CYS A 860 -18.45 -44.02 -20.23
C CYS A 860 -18.40 -42.52 -20.52
N PHE A 861 -17.25 -41.88 -20.33
CA PHE A 861 -16.99 -40.48 -20.69
C PHE A 861 -16.08 -40.34 -21.92
N HIS A 862 -16.26 -41.20 -22.93
CA HIS A 862 -15.84 -40.95 -24.33
C HIS A 862 -14.39 -40.48 -24.52
N ASN A 863 -13.46 -40.94 -23.67
CA ASN A 863 -12.07 -40.49 -23.58
C ASN A 863 -11.85 -39.00 -23.26
N GLN A 864 -12.89 -38.20 -23.03
CA GLN A 864 -12.81 -36.78 -22.69
C GLN A 864 -14.00 -36.37 -21.82
N ALA A 865 -13.73 -35.69 -20.71
CA ALA A 865 -14.76 -35.25 -19.78
C ALA A 865 -14.53 -33.81 -19.29
N ARG A 866 -15.61 -33.06 -19.13
CA ARG A 866 -15.66 -31.89 -18.26
C ARG A 866 -15.73 -32.31 -16.80
N PHE A 867 -14.99 -31.58 -15.98
CA PHE A 867 -14.92 -31.83 -14.56
C PHE A 867 -14.88 -30.53 -13.77
N ARG A 868 -14.99 -30.66 -12.45
CA ARG A 868 -14.53 -29.66 -11.49
C ARG A 868 -13.66 -30.30 -10.42
N VAL A 869 -12.74 -29.52 -9.85
CA VAL A 869 -11.93 -29.98 -8.71
C VAL A 869 -12.58 -29.55 -7.39
N ARG A 870 -12.63 -30.46 -6.42
CA ARG A 870 -13.14 -30.25 -5.06
C ARG A 870 -12.12 -30.65 -4.01
N THR A 871 -12.23 -30.05 -2.83
CA THR A 871 -11.43 -30.43 -1.67
C THR A 871 -12.03 -31.67 -1.00
N GLY A 872 -11.28 -32.74 -0.76
CA GLY A 872 -11.78 -33.91 -0.01
C GLY A 872 -11.55 -33.81 1.50
N MET A 873 -12.58 -34.11 2.29
CA MET A 873 -12.56 -34.04 3.77
C MET A 873 -12.06 -32.72 4.38
N GLN A 874 -12.17 -31.62 3.63
CA GLN A 874 -11.75 -30.28 4.06
C GLN A 874 -12.89 -29.28 3.90
N TRP A 875 -12.82 -28.23 4.71
CA TRP A 875 -13.54 -26.98 4.48
C TRP A 875 -12.66 -26.05 3.64
N MET A 876 -13.23 -25.49 2.58
CA MET A 876 -12.65 -24.44 1.75
C MET A 876 -13.28 -23.09 2.10
N THR A 877 -12.47 -22.09 2.39
CA THR A 877 -12.88 -20.68 2.46
C THR A 877 -12.58 -19.96 1.14
N LYS A 878 -13.49 -19.10 0.67
CA LYS A 878 -13.28 -18.23 -0.51
C LYS A 878 -14.16 -16.99 -0.41
N GLY A 879 -13.84 -15.96 -1.21
CA GLY A 879 -14.77 -14.87 -1.47
C GLY A 879 -16.11 -15.38 -2.02
N GLU A 880 -17.21 -14.76 -1.59
CA GLU A 880 -18.57 -15.17 -1.97
C GLU A 880 -18.88 -14.95 -3.46
N SER A 881 -18.33 -13.87 -4.05
CA SER A 881 -18.55 -13.52 -5.45
C SER A 881 -17.27 -13.64 -6.27
N ARG A 882 -17.28 -14.51 -7.29
CA ARG A 882 -16.14 -14.79 -8.18
C ARG A 882 -15.60 -13.53 -8.87
N ASP A 883 -16.49 -12.59 -9.21
CA ASP A 883 -16.14 -11.42 -10.03
C ASP A 883 -16.10 -10.11 -9.23
N GLN A 884 -16.50 -10.13 -7.95
CA GLN A 884 -16.61 -8.91 -7.13
C GLN A 884 -15.85 -8.97 -5.79
N SER A 885 -15.49 -10.15 -5.28
CA SER A 885 -14.65 -10.24 -4.07
C SER A 885 -13.20 -9.91 -4.42
N PRO A 886 -12.57 -8.88 -3.80
CA PRO A 886 -11.16 -8.55 -4.04
C PRO A 886 -10.20 -9.68 -3.62
N VAL A 887 -10.60 -10.53 -2.68
CA VAL A 887 -9.85 -11.74 -2.31
C VAL A 887 -10.69 -12.99 -2.63
N GLN A 888 -10.13 -13.87 -3.45
CA GLN A 888 -10.78 -15.10 -3.91
C GLN A 888 -10.38 -16.31 -3.02
N PHE A 889 -10.05 -17.45 -3.61
CA PHE A 889 -9.50 -18.61 -2.90
C PHE A 889 -7.99 -18.41 -2.68
N LEU A 890 -7.51 -18.58 -1.44
CA LEU A 890 -6.10 -18.44 -1.10
C LEU A 890 -5.40 -19.80 -0.97
N HIS A 891 -4.29 -19.95 -1.67
CA HIS A 891 -3.41 -21.12 -1.61
C HIS A 891 -1.94 -20.69 -1.74
N HIS A 892 -1.04 -21.58 -1.29
CA HIS A 892 0.41 -21.45 -1.41
C HIS A 892 1.02 -22.60 -2.22
N VAL A 893 0.20 -23.28 -3.02
CA VAL A 893 0.65 -24.24 -4.03
C VAL A 893 1.38 -23.50 -5.15
N VAL A 894 2.52 -24.02 -5.56
CA VAL A 894 3.38 -23.53 -6.65
C VAL A 894 3.79 -24.67 -7.57
N ARG A 895 4.24 -24.33 -8.78
CA ARG A 895 4.78 -25.28 -9.78
C ARG A 895 6.26 -25.55 -9.49
N ALA A 896 6.60 -26.81 -9.24
CA ALA A 896 7.99 -27.28 -9.10
C ALA A 896 8.70 -27.36 -10.47
N LYS A 897 10.01 -27.65 -10.46
CA LYS A 897 10.84 -27.76 -11.68
C LYS A 897 10.47 -28.93 -12.60
N ASP A 898 9.79 -29.94 -12.05
CA ASP A 898 9.23 -31.11 -12.73
C ASP A 898 7.73 -30.95 -13.05
N ASP A 899 7.23 -29.72 -12.99
CA ASP A 899 5.83 -29.32 -13.15
C ASP A 899 4.85 -29.85 -12.11
N ARG A 900 5.31 -30.59 -11.07
CA ARG A 900 4.45 -31.05 -9.97
C ARG A 900 3.95 -29.86 -9.14
N CYS A 901 2.71 -29.94 -8.67
CA CYS A 901 2.16 -28.97 -7.72
C CYS A 901 2.64 -29.30 -6.30
N VAL A 902 3.26 -28.34 -5.63
CA VAL A 902 3.87 -28.50 -4.29
C VAL A 902 3.55 -27.29 -3.42
N GLN A 903 3.62 -27.43 -2.09
CA GLN A 903 3.48 -26.27 -1.19
C GLN A 903 4.75 -25.42 -1.21
N SER A 904 4.59 -24.10 -1.25
CA SER A 904 5.69 -23.13 -1.27
C SER A 904 6.37 -22.97 0.09
N CYS A 905 7.70 -22.92 0.09
CA CYS A 905 8.50 -22.48 1.24
C CYS A 905 8.47 -20.95 1.44
N GLU A 906 7.93 -20.15 0.52
CA GLU A 906 8.03 -18.67 0.58
C GLU A 906 7.23 -18.11 1.75
N SER A 907 7.91 -17.56 2.77
CA SER A 907 7.26 -17.09 4.00
C SER A 907 6.17 -16.08 3.71
N ARG A 908 6.40 -15.18 2.74
CA ARG A 908 5.40 -14.24 2.20
C ARG A 908 4.09 -14.96 1.88
N VAL A 909 4.13 -16.05 1.12
CA VAL A 909 2.91 -16.73 0.66
C VAL A 909 2.45 -17.86 1.57
N GLN A 910 3.22 -18.32 2.56
CA GLN A 910 2.83 -19.41 3.48
C GLN A 910 1.49 -19.16 4.20
N LEU A 911 1.11 -17.89 4.47
CA LEU A 911 -0.20 -17.56 5.04
C LEU A 911 -1.34 -17.56 4.00
N LEU A 912 -1.09 -17.72 2.71
CA LEU A 912 -2.14 -17.94 1.71
C LEU A 912 -2.70 -19.37 1.87
N ASN A 913 -3.52 -19.58 2.88
CA ASN A 913 -4.20 -20.82 3.16
C ASN A 913 -5.69 -20.54 3.38
N ALA A 914 -6.55 -21.36 2.78
CA ALA A 914 -7.98 -21.27 2.96
C ALA A 914 -8.64 -22.62 3.30
N ARG A 915 -7.83 -23.59 3.73
CA ARG A 915 -8.27 -24.97 4.02
C ARG A 915 -8.28 -25.24 5.53
N ALA A 916 -9.31 -25.94 6.01
CA ALA A 916 -9.46 -26.44 7.38
C ALA A 916 -9.88 -27.93 7.38
N ILE A 917 -9.47 -28.68 8.40
CA ILE A 917 -10.00 -30.02 8.70
C ILE A 917 -10.91 -29.91 9.94
N THR A 918 -12.02 -30.65 9.96
CA THR A 918 -12.95 -30.68 11.10
C THR A 918 -12.30 -31.33 12.32
N ILE A 919 -12.26 -30.60 13.44
CA ILE A 919 -11.83 -31.09 14.75
C ILE A 919 -12.99 -31.88 15.38
N PRO A 920 -12.76 -33.12 15.87
CA PRO A 920 -13.77 -33.84 16.66
C PRO A 920 -14.20 -33.03 17.88
N ARG A 921 -15.50 -32.95 18.14
CA ARG A 921 -16.03 -32.20 19.28
C ARG A 921 -15.46 -32.73 20.61
N PRO A 922 -14.93 -31.87 21.51
CA PRO A 922 -14.45 -32.30 22.82
C PRO A 922 -15.58 -32.90 23.65
N THR A 923 -15.27 -33.94 24.43
CA THR A 923 -16.23 -34.60 25.35
C THR A 923 -16.12 -34.09 26.80
N GLY A 924 -15.25 -33.11 27.07
CA GLY A 924 -15.02 -32.51 28.38
C GLY A 924 -15.07 -30.98 28.34
N THR A 925 -15.18 -30.36 29.52
CA THR A 925 -15.35 -28.89 29.69
C THR A 925 -14.06 -28.09 29.61
N ASP A 926 -12.91 -28.74 29.84
CA ASP A 926 -11.67 -28.06 30.18
C ASP A 926 -10.77 -27.91 28.95
N GLY A 927 -10.58 -26.68 28.50
CA GLY A 927 -9.64 -26.34 27.43
C GLY A 927 -10.01 -25.05 26.68
N THR A 928 -9.12 -24.63 25.79
CA THR A 928 -9.29 -23.48 24.89
C THR A 928 -9.26 -23.93 23.43
N ALA A 929 -9.97 -23.22 22.56
CA ALA A 929 -9.89 -23.43 21.11
C ALA A 929 -8.43 -23.31 20.66
N PRO A 930 -7.98 -24.09 19.66
CA PRO A 930 -6.60 -24.08 19.18
C PRO A 930 -6.07 -22.66 18.97
N ASP A 931 -4.79 -22.47 19.29
CA ASP A 931 -4.11 -21.25 18.91
C ASP A 931 -4.12 -21.09 17.37
N ARG A 932 -4.08 -19.84 16.89
CA ARG A 932 -4.10 -19.52 15.46
C ARG A 932 -2.91 -20.08 14.68
N ASN A 933 -1.84 -20.50 15.35
CA ASN A 933 -0.68 -21.14 14.73
C ASN A 933 -0.72 -22.67 14.76
N SER A 934 -1.68 -23.28 15.47
CA SER A 934 -1.86 -24.74 15.51
C SER A 934 -2.30 -25.27 14.14
N ALA A 935 -1.87 -26.49 13.79
CA ALA A 935 -2.31 -27.17 12.56
C ALA A 935 -3.83 -27.47 12.54
N LEU A 936 -4.50 -27.34 13.70
CA LEU A 936 -5.95 -27.46 13.85
C LEU A 936 -6.72 -26.20 13.43
N ALA A 937 -6.04 -25.05 13.33
CA ALA A 937 -6.63 -23.79 12.91
C ALA A 937 -6.37 -23.52 11.43
N MET A 938 -7.38 -23.00 10.72
CA MET A 938 -7.13 -22.25 9.49
C MET A 938 -6.67 -20.85 9.88
N ARG A 939 -5.50 -20.44 9.37
CA ARG A 939 -4.99 -19.07 9.43
C ARG A 939 -4.73 -18.57 8.02
N ASN A 940 -5.08 -17.31 7.78
CA ASN A 940 -4.69 -16.52 6.62
C ASN A 940 -4.27 -15.10 7.06
N PRO A 941 -3.87 -14.19 6.16
CA PRO A 941 -3.41 -12.86 6.55
C PRO A 941 -4.49 -12.04 7.27
N MET A 942 -5.77 -12.24 6.93
CA MET A 942 -6.90 -11.47 7.47
C MET A 942 -7.46 -12.03 8.77
N PHE A 943 -7.55 -13.36 8.89
CA PHE A 943 -8.23 -14.01 10.00
C PHE A 943 -7.85 -15.49 10.19
N SER A 944 -8.35 -16.05 11.29
CA SER A 944 -8.16 -17.44 11.68
C SER A 944 -9.38 -18.00 12.43
N PHE A 945 -9.61 -19.29 12.30
CA PHE A 945 -10.65 -20.02 13.05
C PHE A 945 -10.35 -21.52 13.11
N SER A 946 -11.02 -22.22 14.03
CA SER A 946 -11.14 -23.67 14.07
C SER A 946 -12.57 -24.10 13.74
N ILE A 947 -12.76 -25.29 13.16
CA ILE A 947 -14.09 -25.88 12.94
C ILE A 947 -14.24 -27.15 13.76
N PHE A 948 -15.25 -27.21 14.61
CA PHE A 948 -15.59 -28.39 15.41
C PHE A 948 -16.79 -29.14 14.81
N SER A 949 -16.79 -30.47 14.96
CA SER A 949 -17.89 -31.34 14.56
C SER A 949 -19.15 -31.13 15.41
N GLY A 950 -20.30 -31.62 14.93
CA GLY A 950 -21.52 -31.70 15.72
C GLY A 950 -21.45 -32.80 16.78
N VAL A 951 -22.42 -32.81 17.70
CA VAL A 951 -22.68 -33.98 18.56
C VAL A 951 -23.22 -35.12 17.68
N GLY A 952 -22.74 -36.35 17.89
CA GLY A 952 -23.21 -37.54 17.17
C GLY A 952 -22.78 -37.66 15.70
N ARG A 953 -22.19 -36.61 15.10
CA ARG A 953 -21.70 -36.59 13.72
C ARG A 953 -20.22 -36.24 13.68
N ALA A 954 -19.37 -37.25 13.40
CA ALA A 954 -17.93 -37.07 13.31
C ALA A 954 -17.51 -36.27 12.07
N ASP A 955 -18.14 -36.55 10.93
CA ASP A 955 -17.89 -35.89 9.65
C ASP A 955 -19.05 -34.92 9.29
N PRO A 956 -18.77 -33.72 8.74
CA PRO A 956 -19.81 -32.82 8.24
C PRO A 956 -20.53 -33.38 7.01
N VAL A 957 -21.76 -32.91 6.76
CA VAL A 957 -22.52 -33.24 5.56
C VAL A 957 -21.95 -32.49 4.34
N PHE A 958 -21.79 -33.18 3.20
CA PHE A 958 -21.32 -32.61 1.94
C PHE A 958 -22.08 -31.32 1.55
N GLY A 959 -21.33 -30.28 1.14
CA GLY A 959 -21.91 -29.01 0.69
C GLY A 959 -22.42 -28.09 1.82
N THR A 960 -22.34 -28.52 3.09
CA THR A 960 -22.62 -27.65 4.24
C THR A 960 -21.76 -26.40 4.18
N THR A 961 -22.36 -25.23 4.34
CA THR A 961 -21.73 -23.94 4.02
C THR A 961 -21.99 -22.90 5.10
N PHE A 962 -20.93 -22.31 5.64
CA PHE A 962 -20.99 -21.07 6.40
C PHE A 962 -20.89 -19.87 5.45
N LYS A 963 -21.80 -18.90 5.60
CA LYS A 963 -21.77 -17.61 4.90
C LYS A 963 -21.63 -16.48 5.92
N TYR A 964 -20.68 -15.59 5.69
CA TYR A 964 -20.42 -14.43 6.56
C TYR A 964 -19.71 -13.31 5.82
N ALA A 965 -19.84 -12.07 6.28
CA ALA A 965 -19.12 -10.93 5.69
C ALA A 965 -18.14 -10.29 6.67
N THR A 966 -16.95 -9.92 6.20
CA THR A 966 -16.03 -9.06 6.96
C THR A 966 -16.36 -7.59 6.73
N ARG A 967 -16.26 -6.80 7.80
CA ARG A 967 -16.47 -5.35 7.79
C ARG A 967 -15.43 -4.65 8.65
N GLY A 968 -15.20 -3.38 8.39
CA GLY A 968 -14.25 -2.56 9.14
C GLY A 968 -12.87 -2.50 8.49
N ARG A 969 -12.79 -2.54 7.15
CA ARG A 969 -11.52 -2.37 6.44
C ARG A 969 -10.78 -1.09 6.83
N PHE A 970 -9.46 -1.16 6.77
CA PHE A 970 -8.59 0.00 6.87
C PHE A 970 -8.90 1.04 5.78
N VAL A 971 -8.77 2.32 6.12
CA VAL A 971 -8.95 3.44 5.19
C VAL A 971 -7.77 4.40 5.39
N PRO A 972 -6.92 4.63 4.36
CA PRO A 972 -5.85 5.61 4.44
C PRO A 972 -6.37 7.05 4.66
N LEU A 973 -5.65 7.80 5.50
CA LEU A 973 -5.85 9.23 5.76
C LEU A 973 -5.60 9.99 4.47
N THR A 974 -6.69 10.47 3.87
CA THR A 974 -6.65 11.04 2.52
C THR A 974 -7.54 12.26 2.37
N ARG A 975 -7.10 13.23 1.58
CA ARG A 975 -7.85 14.47 1.32
C ARG A 975 -7.86 14.74 -0.17
N SER A 976 -8.95 15.32 -0.68
CA SER A 976 -8.98 15.83 -2.05
C SER A 976 -8.38 17.23 -2.10
N LEU A 977 -7.64 17.54 -3.17
CA LEU A 977 -7.21 18.90 -3.50
C LEU A 977 -8.31 19.72 -4.17
N SER A 978 -9.41 19.09 -4.62
CA SER A 978 -10.55 19.78 -5.22
C SER A 978 -11.31 20.62 -4.18
N SER A 979 -11.01 21.92 -4.07
CA SER A 979 -11.79 22.82 -3.21
C SER A 979 -13.07 23.34 -3.89
N THR A 980 -12.97 23.66 -5.19
CA THR A 980 -13.99 24.40 -5.95
C THR A 980 -14.23 23.86 -7.37
N THR A 981 -13.26 23.15 -7.96
CA THR A 981 -13.35 22.62 -9.34
C THR A 981 -12.97 21.15 -9.40
N THR A 982 -13.43 20.44 -10.44
CA THR A 982 -13.09 19.03 -10.68
C THR A 982 -11.74 18.81 -11.40
N ALA A 983 -11.15 19.86 -11.98
CA ALA A 983 -9.87 19.79 -12.67
C ALA A 983 -8.70 20.06 -11.70
N VAL A 984 -7.98 19.01 -11.34
CA VAL A 984 -6.78 19.02 -10.50
C VAL A 984 -5.67 18.28 -11.26
N SER A 985 -4.48 18.86 -11.30
CA SER A 985 -3.26 18.31 -11.89
C SER A 985 -2.05 18.75 -11.06
N PRO A 986 -1.73 18.08 -9.93
CA PRO A 986 -0.60 18.45 -9.08
C PRO A 986 0.71 18.43 -9.88
N ARG A 987 1.66 19.32 -9.57
CA ARG A 987 2.95 19.44 -10.28
C ARG A 987 4.15 19.34 -9.33
N SER A 988 4.07 20.02 -8.19
CA SER A 988 5.12 20.04 -7.18
C SER A 988 4.52 20.42 -5.82
N MET A 989 5.32 20.26 -4.76
CA MET A 989 4.90 20.57 -3.40
C MET A 989 6.11 20.91 -2.51
N ARG A 990 5.91 21.78 -1.52
CA ARG A 990 6.96 22.29 -0.62
C ARG A 990 6.43 22.32 0.80
N TYR A 991 7.16 21.73 1.75
CA TYR A 991 6.84 21.92 3.18
C TYR A 991 7.29 23.30 3.63
N ILE A 992 6.35 24.04 4.23
CA ILE A 992 6.56 25.36 4.83
C ILE A 992 6.56 25.18 6.34
N GLY A 993 7.75 24.89 6.87
CA GLY A 993 7.99 24.68 8.30
C GLY A 993 7.38 25.76 9.20
N PRO A 994 7.60 27.06 8.94
CA PRO A 994 7.06 28.11 9.80
C PRO A 994 5.53 28.20 9.83
N LEU A 995 4.82 27.83 8.76
CA LEU A 995 3.35 27.78 8.78
C LEU A 995 2.82 26.44 9.33
N GLY A 996 3.62 25.37 9.26
CA GLY A 996 3.15 24.00 9.50
C GLY A 996 2.25 23.50 8.37
N GLN A 997 2.47 23.97 7.14
CA GLN A 997 1.61 23.71 5.98
C GLN A 997 2.43 23.19 4.79
N MET A 998 1.79 22.50 3.86
CA MET A 998 2.35 22.18 2.55
C MET A 998 1.78 23.16 1.52
N ALA A 999 2.65 23.83 0.78
CA ALA A 999 2.26 24.48 -0.47
C ALA A 999 2.28 23.44 -1.59
N ILE A 1000 1.22 23.38 -2.39
CA ILE A 1000 1.04 22.42 -3.49
C ILE A 1000 0.69 23.21 -4.74
N VAL A 1001 1.51 23.07 -5.79
CA VAL A 1001 1.24 23.68 -7.09
C VAL A 1001 0.35 22.75 -7.91
N ASP A 1002 -0.74 23.30 -8.40
CA ASP A 1002 -1.69 22.66 -9.29
C ASP A 1002 -1.64 23.29 -10.69
N GLY A 1003 -1.25 22.50 -11.69
CA GLY A 1003 -1.10 22.94 -13.07
C GLY A 1003 -2.43 23.07 -13.83
N ALA A 1004 -3.57 22.84 -13.17
CA ALA A 1004 -4.91 22.99 -13.73
C ALA A 1004 -5.58 24.25 -13.16
N ALA A 1005 -6.73 24.11 -12.48
CA ALA A 1005 -7.57 25.23 -12.09
C ALA A 1005 -7.43 25.66 -10.62
N GLN A 1006 -6.58 25.01 -9.82
CA GLN A 1006 -6.41 25.32 -8.39
C GLN A 1006 -5.17 26.18 -8.07
N GLY A 1007 -4.26 26.40 -9.04
CA GLY A 1007 -3.15 27.36 -8.91
C GLY A 1007 -2.13 26.98 -7.82
N LEU A 1008 -2.19 27.66 -6.68
CA LEU A 1008 -1.40 27.36 -5.49
C LEU A 1008 -2.34 27.05 -4.31
N VAL A 1009 -2.32 25.79 -3.87
CA VAL A 1009 -3.13 25.27 -2.76
C VAL A 1009 -2.27 25.17 -1.50
N LEU A 1010 -2.80 25.63 -0.37
CA LEU A 1010 -2.20 25.37 0.95
C LEU A 1010 -2.90 24.18 1.61
N PHE A 1011 -2.13 23.31 2.25
CA PHE A 1011 -2.62 22.13 2.98
C PHE A 1011 -2.10 22.16 4.42
N ASP A 1012 -3.00 22.28 5.38
CA ASP A 1012 -2.68 22.41 6.80
C ASP A 1012 -2.45 21.05 7.47
N LEU A 1013 -1.26 20.86 8.06
CA LEU A 1013 -0.87 19.63 8.74
C LEU A 1013 -1.41 19.53 10.17
N ARG A 1014 -1.89 20.64 10.77
CA ARG A 1014 -2.50 20.64 12.11
C ARG A 1014 -3.90 20.00 12.10
N THR A 1015 -4.59 20.12 10.97
CA THR A 1015 -5.96 19.63 10.73
C THR A 1015 -6.03 18.54 9.67
N VAL A 1016 -4.95 18.35 8.89
CA VAL A 1016 -4.88 17.51 7.69
C VAL A 1016 -6.03 17.85 6.75
N SER A 1017 -6.07 19.10 6.30
CA SER A 1017 -7.15 19.64 5.47
C SER A 1017 -6.65 20.76 4.56
N LEU A 1018 -7.50 21.24 3.63
CA LEU A 1018 -7.17 22.39 2.80
C LEU A 1018 -7.13 23.66 3.66
N GLY A 1019 -6.10 24.47 3.46
CA GLY A 1019 -5.93 25.76 4.11
C GLY A 1019 -7.02 26.76 3.70
N ARG A 1020 -7.19 27.81 4.51
CA ARG A 1020 -8.25 28.82 4.30
C ARG A 1020 -8.02 29.70 3.07
N THR A 1021 -6.77 29.85 2.63
CA THR A 1021 -6.34 30.67 1.50
C THR A 1021 -5.73 29.79 0.41
N ASN A 1022 -6.50 29.58 -0.66
CA ASN A 1022 -6.00 29.07 -1.93
C ASN A 1022 -5.87 30.25 -2.90
N PHE A 1023 -4.82 30.24 -3.70
CA PHE A 1023 -4.51 31.32 -4.63
C PHE A 1023 -4.79 30.80 -6.05
N PHE A 1024 -5.70 31.48 -6.74
CA PHE A 1024 -6.17 31.15 -8.09
C PHE A 1024 -5.56 32.11 -9.11
#